data_AF-A0A8J6EA92-F1
#
_entry.id   AF-A0A8J6EA92-F1
#
_cell.length_a   1.000
_cell.length_b   1.000
_cell.length_c   1.000
_cell.angle_alpha   90.00
_cell.angle_beta   90.00
_cell.angle_gamma   90.00
#
_symmetry.space_group_name_H-M   'P 1'
#
loop_
_entity.id
_entity.type
_entity.pdbx_description
1 polymer ?
#
loop_
_entity_poly.entity_id
_entity_poly.type
_entity_poly.pdbx_seq_one_letter_code
_entity_poly.pdbx_strand_id
1 'polypeptide(L)'
;MPNFCAAPNCTRKSTQSDLAFFRFPRDPSRCQKWVENCRRYDLEDKTPDQLNKHYRLCAQHFEDSMICRSSPYRTVLRENAIPTIFDLTSHLGNPGRRRKRIKELSEEEIRTLKERKRTEKVFGLHHSFLMASKSFLDIELLIALVRLHPELYDPQHDAFYDAARRGKIWNDIASEIFMDWDDLNPQQRSMKVDAVVPLQENHQSNNDVEIQIEIEDSEESSATMTDEERYNKDYIKSLFEIVLLMGKQNVSLEGRNFKDLDGVFSPDNFQALLEYRINSGDEVLRKRFDMLAVNQEYCTRFQQEQILEVCETCIREEVMRDVRNSQFFSIIVEDAVDLAGEENMPVFIRHIDDANNLHEEFVGFLYCEGNAETIAMNFLTTITEKWKLNLEYCRGQSYVASSKLSSKMKIVASRLLQKCPQATYTLCSSCALNIWLAKSIPVTGVSVVLGTLEDIYLFFSKSPNLERELEDTVSSLFMDNVEKGNELKEILRSEWISRHDTFEIIVTLLHSLVLCLDRIACDNTFSWNTRITSHAFVLSSALTDFDFVVTIVILKNALSFTRAFGKNLQGLTSDVFSAANSLTAVLHTLNEVMENIEVYHEFWFEEAMNLAAKMDIPVKLPGRFHRMQHMNLQPDLTSEIFYKEALSIPTIQHVIQGLKDVFSEQHLKALKCLSLVPSVMGQLKFSTSEEHNTDLYKYDLPSPETLSAELHCWRVKWKHRGKDVELSSNIFESLHLPDIKFFPNVYALLKVLCILPVFKVENEKFESGRKRLKLYLESTPVEQRSSQLALVNISYDSKHDLDVMVDTYMKMVANNKFGSMSPHSEIVED
;
A
#
# COMPACT_ATOMS: atom_id res chain seq x y z
N MET A 1 -13.11 24.68 -31.98
CA MET A 1 -14.08 24.31 -33.04
C MET A 1 -13.48 23.15 -33.84
N PRO A 2 -14.24 22.13 -34.29
CA PRO A 2 -13.66 21.01 -35.02
C PRO A 2 -13.01 21.51 -36.32
N ASN A 3 -11.70 21.32 -36.45
CA ASN A 3 -10.94 21.80 -37.60
C ASN A 3 -11.01 20.85 -38.81
N PHE A 4 -11.75 19.74 -38.73
CA PHE A 4 -11.77 18.66 -39.73
C PHE A 4 -13.00 18.73 -40.65
N CYS A 5 -12.84 18.23 -41.87
CA CYS A 5 -13.95 18.02 -42.81
C CYS A 5 -14.94 16.99 -42.24
N ALA A 6 -16.24 17.28 -42.36
CA ALA A 6 -17.31 16.40 -41.89
C ALA A 6 -17.58 15.20 -42.81
N ALA A 7 -17.05 15.22 -44.04
CA ALA A 7 -17.24 14.15 -45.02
C ALA A 7 -16.61 12.83 -44.54
N PRO A 8 -17.28 11.68 -44.76
CA PRO A 8 -16.71 10.37 -44.47
C PRO A 8 -15.38 10.19 -45.21
N ASN A 9 -14.41 9.58 -44.53
CA ASN A 9 -13.06 9.30 -45.04
C ASN A 9 -12.22 10.53 -45.44
N CYS A 10 -12.65 11.75 -45.13
CA CYS A 10 -11.89 12.98 -45.41
C CYS A 10 -11.06 13.40 -44.19
N THR A 11 -9.73 13.29 -44.28
CA THR A 11 -8.79 13.65 -43.19
C THR A 11 -8.36 15.12 -43.20
N ARG A 12 -8.91 15.94 -44.11
CA ARG A 12 -8.48 17.33 -44.32
C ARG A 12 -8.90 18.25 -43.18
N LYS A 13 -7.99 19.14 -42.81
CA LYS A 13 -8.22 20.18 -41.79
C LYS A 13 -8.23 21.57 -42.40
N SER A 14 -9.16 22.41 -41.95
CA SER A 14 -9.30 23.81 -42.38
C SER A 14 -8.08 24.68 -42.10
N THR A 15 -7.23 24.30 -41.14
CA THR A 15 -6.00 25.02 -40.79
C THR A 15 -4.77 24.58 -41.57
N GLN A 16 -4.86 23.51 -42.38
CA GLN A 16 -3.72 22.86 -43.04
C GLN A 16 -3.96 22.64 -44.55
N SER A 17 -5.04 23.17 -45.12
CA SER A 17 -5.45 22.88 -46.49
C SER A 17 -5.69 24.16 -47.27
N ASP A 18 -5.14 24.22 -48.49
CA ASP A 18 -5.33 25.31 -49.47
C ASP A 18 -6.75 25.37 -50.07
N LEU A 19 -7.70 24.60 -49.52
CA LEU A 19 -9.05 24.47 -50.01
C LEU A 19 -10.04 25.21 -49.11
N ALA A 20 -11.08 25.78 -49.72
CA ALA A 20 -12.14 26.43 -48.97
C ALA A 20 -12.95 25.41 -48.16
N PHE A 21 -13.36 25.79 -46.95
CA PHE A 21 -14.25 25.02 -46.08
C PHE A 21 -15.58 25.73 -45.91
N PHE A 22 -16.67 25.04 -46.20
CA PHE A 22 -18.03 25.57 -46.19
C PHE A 22 -18.80 25.08 -44.97
N ARG A 23 -19.59 25.97 -44.35
CA ARG A 23 -20.48 25.65 -43.24
C ARG A 23 -21.72 24.93 -43.77
N PHE A 24 -22.32 24.06 -42.96
CA PHE A 24 -23.65 23.52 -43.26
C PHE A 24 -24.66 24.69 -43.39
N PRO A 25 -25.57 24.68 -44.38
CA PRO A 25 -26.60 25.70 -44.53
C PRO A 25 -27.50 25.79 -43.29
N ARG A 26 -28.00 26.98 -42.96
CA ARG A 26 -29.03 27.15 -41.91
C ARG A 26 -30.44 26.79 -42.39
N ASP A 27 -30.64 26.76 -43.71
CA ASP A 27 -31.89 26.31 -44.31
C ASP A 27 -32.11 24.80 -44.00
N PRO A 28 -33.19 24.41 -43.31
CA PRO A 28 -33.40 23.04 -42.86
C PRO A 28 -33.41 22.02 -44.00
N SER A 29 -34.10 22.33 -45.10
CA SER A 29 -34.23 21.42 -46.24
C SER A 29 -32.90 21.18 -46.95
N ARG A 30 -32.07 22.21 -47.11
CA ARG A 30 -30.73 22.09 -47.70
C ARG A 30 -29.72 21.47 -46.74
N CYS A 31 -29.83 21.78 -45.44
CA CYS A 31 -28.99 21.17 -44.42
C CYS A 31 -29.21 19.66 -44.34
N GLN A 32 -30.47 19.22 -44.39
CA GLN A 32 -30.82 17.80 -44.38
C GLN A 32 -30.22 17.07 -45.60
N LYS A 33 -30.30 17.65 -46.80
CA LYS A 33 -29.65 17.07 -48.00
C LYS A 33 -28.13 16.94 -47.86
N TRP A 34 -27.47 17.89 -47.18
CA TRP A 34 -26.02 17.79 -46.92
C TRP A 34 -25.70 16.68 -45.92
N VAL A 35 -26.56 16.47 -44.91
CA VAL A 35 -26.42 15.38 -43.93
C VAL A 35 -26.64 14.02 -44.60
N GLU A 36 -27.71 13.89 -45.38
CA GLU A 36 -28.03 12.68 -46.17
C GLU A 36 -26.87 12.30 -47.10
N ASN A 37 -26.28 13.27 -47.79
CA ASN A 37 -25.15 13.01 -48.69
C ASN A 37 -23.84 12.68 -47.95
N CYS A 38 -23.64 13.21 -46.74
CA CYS A 38 -22.52 12.82 -45.88
C CYS A 38 -22.64 11.37 -45.35
N ARG A 39 -23.85 10.78 -45.33
CA ARG A 39 -24.12 9.41 -44.85
C ARG A 39 -23.47 9.10 -43.48
N ARG A 40 -23.57 10.04 -42.56
CA ARG A 40 -23.05 9.94 -41.20
C ARG A 40 -24.20 10.00 -40.19
N TYR A 41 -24.51 8.86 -39.57
CA TYR A 41 -25.58 8.74 -38.57
C TYR A 41 -25.42 9.73 -37.41
N ASP A 42 -24.20 10.07 -37.01
CA ASP A 42 -23.97 11.04 -35.92
C ASP A 42 -24.38 12.48 -36.26
N LEU A 43 -24.70 12.78 -37.53
CA LEU A 43 -25.15 14.10 -37.98
C LEU A 43 -26.67 14.20 -38.12
N GLU A 44 -27.40 13.08 -38.12
CA GLU A 44 -28.85 13.03 -38.36
C GLU A 44 -29.66 13.63 -37.21
N ASP A 45 -29.23 13.41 -35.96
CA ASP A 45 -29.92 13.92 -34.77
C ASP A 45 -29.57 15.39 -34.43
N LYS A 46 -28.84 16.11 -35.29
CA LYS A 46 -28.35 17.47 -35.02
C LYS A 46 -29.18 18.53 -35.72
N THR A 47 -29.45 19.63 -35.00
CA THR A 47 -30.16 20.78 -35.57
C THR A 47 -29.30 21.53 -36.61
N PRO A 48 -29.91 22.21 -37.60
CA PRO A 48 -29.17 23.01 -38.59
C PRO A 48 -28.22 24.05 -37.97
N ASP A 49 -28.58 24.63 -36.82
CA ASP A 49 -27.72 25.59 -36.10
C ASP A 49 -26.49 24.92 -35.48
N GLN A 50 -26.65 23.73 -34.88
CA GLN A 50 -25.52 22.95 -34.37
C GLN A 50 -24.58 22.53 -35.51
N LEU A 51 -25.14 22.11 -36.64
CA LEU A 51 -24.37 21.72 -37.84
C LEU A 51 -23.61 22.92 -38.44
N ASN A 52 -24.27 24.08 -38.58
CA ASN A 52 -23.64 25.30 -39.08
C ASN A 52 -22.49 25.79 -38.18
N LYS A 53 -22.63 25.65 -36.86
CA LYS A 53 -21.65 26.13 -35.89
C LYS A 53 -20.42 25.22 -35.79
N HIS A 54 -20.63 23.90 -35.78
CA HIS A 54 -19.58 22.93 -35.41
C HIS A 54 -19.03 22.09 -36.57
N TYR A 55 -19.67 22.06 -37.73
CA TYR A 55 -19.29 21.19 -38.84
C TYR A 55 -18.99 21.97 -40.13
N ARG A 56 -18.07 21.44 -40.93
CA ARG A 56 -17.59 22.05 -42.19
C ARG A 56 -17.34 20.97 -43.24
N LEU A 57 -17.55 21.26 -44.51
CA LEU A 57 -17.12 20.41 -45.63
C LEU A 57 -16.09 21.15 -46.48
N CYS A 58 -15.01 20.48 -46.88
CA CYS A 58 -14.04 21.07 -47.79
C CYS A 58 -14.57 21.10 -49.24
N ALA A 59 -14.02 22.00 -50.06
CA ALA A 59 -14.46 22.24 -51.42
C ALA A 59 -14.41 21.01 -52.35
N GLN A 60 -13.60 19.99 -52.04
CA GLN A 60 -13.50 18.77 -52.84
C GLN A 60 -14.81 17.96 -52.90
N HIS A 61 -15.71 18.16 -51.94
CA HIS A 61 -16.99 17.43 -51.90
C HIS A 61 -18.08 18.06 -52.76
N PHE A 62 -17.77 19.15 -53.47
CA PHE A 62 -18.68 19.86 -54.37
C PHE A 62 -18.11 19.83 -55.78
N GLU A 63 -18.98 19.72 -56.77
CA GLU A 63 -18.58 19.92 -58.16
C GLU A 63 -18.07 21.36 -58.37
N ASP A 64 -17.03 21.51 -59.19
CA ASP A 64 -16.44 22.83 -59.49
C ASP A 64 -17.48 23.81 -60.07
N SER A 65 -18.51 23.30 -60.76
CA SER A 65 -19.65 24.06 -61.29
C SER A 65 -20.47 24.77 -60.20
N MET A 66 -20.45 24.26 -58.97
CA MET A 66 -21.19 24.75 -57.81
C MET A 66 -20.38 25.77 -56.98
N ILE A 67 -19.11 25.99 -57.33
CA ILE A 67 -18.18 26.87 -56.63
C ILE A 67 -17.96 28.14 -57.45
N CYS A 68 -18.26 29.30 -56.88
CA CYS A 68 -17.98 30.60 -57.47
C CYS A 68 -16.69 31.21 -56.88
N ARG A 69 -15.68 31.40 -57.74
CA ARG A 69 -14.44 32.11 -57.40
C ARG A 69 -14.57 33.58 -57.83
N SER A 70 -15.23 34.37 -56.98
CA SER A 70 -15.47 35.79 -57.25
C SER A 70 -14.22 36.68 -57.10
N SER A 71 -13.19 36.20 -56.39
CA SER A 71 -11.89 36.87 -56.26
C SER A 71 -10.81 35.85 -55.82
N PRO A 72 -9.50 36.18 -55.91
CA PRO A 72 -8.42 35.29 -55.46
C PRO A 72 -8.50 34.91 -53.98
N TYR A 73 -9.24 35.68 -53.18
CA TYR A 73 -9.34 35.53 -51.72
C TYR A 73 -10.71 35.07 -51.25
N ARG A 74 -11.68 34.86 -52.16
CA ARG A 74 -13.07 34.55 -51.79
C ARG A 74 -13.70 33.49 -52.71
N THR A 75 -13.80 32.29 -52.16
CA THR A 75 -14.50 31.15 -52.74
C THR A 75 -15.84 30.96 -52.02
N VAL A 76 -16.96 30.98 -52.77
CA VAL A 76 -18.32 30.86 -52.21
C VAL A 76 -19.09 29.78 -52.97
N LEU A 77 -19.99 29.08 -52.28
CA LEU A 77 -20.91 28.13 -52.91
C LEU A 77 -22.10 28.86 -53.56
N ARG A 78 -22.58 28.35 -54.70
CA ARG A 78 -23.85 28.80 -55.29
C ARG A 78 -25.03 28.48 -54.38
N GLU A 79 -26.13 29.21 -54.57
CA GLU A 79 -27.33 29.13 -53.72
C GLU A 79 -27.97 27.73 -53.67
N ASN A 80 -27.80 26.92 -54.73
CA ASN A 80 -28.31 25.54 -54.80
C ASN A 80 -27.21 24.47 -54.70
N ALA A 81 -26.00 24.82 -54.26
CA ALA A 81 -24.90 23.87 -54.15
C ALA A 81 -25.16 22.81 -53.06
N ILE A 82 -24.95 21.55 -53.41
CA ILE A 82 -25.09 20.39 -52.52
C ILE A 82 -23.84 19.54 -52.72
N PRO A 83 -23.22 19.00 -51.65
CA PRO A 83 -22.06 18.15 -51.81
C PRO A 83 -22.51 16.83 -52.44
N THR A 84 -21.91 16.44 -53.56
CA THR A 84 -22.24 15.22 -54.31
C THR A 84 -21.03 14.29 -54.44
N ILE A 85 -19.82 14.78 -54.16
CA ILE A 85 -18.57 14.06 -54.39
C ILE A 85 -18.08 13.45 -53.07
N PHE A 86 -18.35 12.17 -52.87
CA PHE A 86 -17.86 11.41 -51.71
C PHE A 86 -17.23 10.11 -52.18
N ASP A 87 -16.02 9.79 -51.69
CA ASP A 87 -15.39 8.49 -51.92
C ASP A 87 -15.94 7.48 -50.91
N LEU A 88 -17.07 6.89 -51.30
CA LEU A 88 -17.79 5.86 -50.56
C LEU A 88 -17.33 4.44 -50.94
N THR A 89 -16.25 4.32 -51.73
CA THR A 89 -15.75 3.03 -52.27
C THR A 89 -14.44 2.54 -51.63
N SER A 90 -13.95 3.22 -50.58
CA SER A 90 -12.69 2.87 -49.90
C SER A 90 -12.65 1.47 -49.27
N HIS A 91 -13.76 0.71 -49.32
CA HIS A 91 -13.90 -0.65 -48.81
C HIS A 91 -13.72 -1.74 -49.89
N LEU A 92 -13.68 -1.40 -51.19
CA LEU A 92 -13.77 -2.38 -52.29
C LEU A 92 -12.47 -2.61 -53.07
N GLY A 93 -11.31 -2.20 -52.55
CA GLY A 93 -10.05 -2.31 -53.30
C GLY A 93 -8.78 -2.49 -52.46
N ASN A 94 -8.68 -3.55 -51.64
CA ASN A 94 -7.47 -4.39 -51.53
C ASN A 94 -7.71 -5.60 -50.59
N PRO A 95 -7.22 -6.80 -50.96
CA PRO A 95 -7.44 -8.04 -50.21
C PRO A 95 -6.37 -8.21 -49.12
N GLY A 96 -6.80 -8.45 -47.88
CA GLY A 96 -5.91 -8.91 -46.81
C GLY A 96 -6.04 -8.16 -45.48
N ARG A 97 -7.12 -8.42 -44.74
CA ARG A 97 -7.21 -8.50 -43.25
C ARG A 97 -8.69 -8.61 -42.87
N ARG A 98 -9.15 -9.79 -42.46
CA ARG A 98 -10.50 -10.04 -41.95
C ARG A 98 -10.74 -9.21 -40.68
N ARG A 99 -11.60 -8.18 -40.76
CA ARG A 99 -12.25 -7.52 -39.61
C ARG A 99 -13.65 -8.13 -39.42
N LYS A 100 -13.98 -8.44 -38.16
CA LYS A 100 -15.23 -9.07 -37.70
C LYS A 100 -16.46 -8.24 -38.08
N ARG A 101 -17.52 -8.92 -38.56
CA ARG A 101 -18.87 -8.37 -38.83
C ARG A 101 -19.52 -7.95 -37.51
N ILE A 102 -20.09 -6.74 -37.46
CA ILE A 102 -21.01 -6.30 -36.41
C ILE A 102 -22.35 -7.01 -36.66
N LYS A 103 -22.87 -7.67 -35.62
CA LYS A 103 -24.15 -8.40 -35.65
C LYS A 103 -25.29 -7.41 -35.43
N GLU A 104 -26.29 -7.38 -36.32
CA GLU A 104 -27.58 -6.71 -36.07
C GLU A 104 -28.33 -7.51 -34.99
N LEU A 105 -28.81 -6.82 -33.96
CA LEU A 105 -29.47 -7.43 -32.80
C LEU A 105 -30.95 -7.72 -33.13
N SER A 106 -31.43 -8.92 -32.79
CA SER A 106 -32.82 -9.31 -32.97
C SER A 106 -33.75 -8.58 -31.97
N GLU A 107 -35.07 -8.58 -32.22
CA GLU A 107 -36.05 -7.99 -31.31
C GLU A 107 -36.04 -8.64 -29.90
N GLU A 108 -35.58 -9.89 -29.77
CA GLU A 108 -35.34 -10.59 -28.49
C GLU A 108 -34.08 -10.10 -27.78
N GLU A 109 -33.00 -9.82 -28.52
CA GLU A 109 -31.77 -9.22 -27.98
C GLU A 109 -32.02 -7.76 -27.50
N ILE A 110 -32.99 -7.06 -28.11
CA ILE A 110 -33.43 -5.72 -27.66
C ILE A 110 -34.33 -5.81 -26.41
N ARG A 111 -35.15 -6.88 -26.25
CA ARG A 111 -35.94 -7.12 -25.03
C ARG A 111 -35.04 -7.44 -23.83
N THR A 112 -34.04 -8.29 -24.02
CA THR A 112 -33.06 -8.63 -22.98
C THR A 112 -32.20 -7.42 -22.58
N LEU A 113 -31.86 -6.52 -23.51
CA LEU A 113 -31.20 -5.25 -23.19
C LEU A 113 -32.10 -4.26 -22.44
N LYS A 114 -33.43 -4.28 -22.68
CA LYS A 114 -34.41 -3.49 -21.92
C LYS A 114 -34.66 -4.06 -20.51
N GLU A 115 -34.58 -5.38 -20.33
CA GLU A 115 -34.57 -6.02 -19.01
C GLU A 115 -33.28 -5.74 -18.24
N ARG A 116 -32.12 -5.71 -18.92
CA ARG A 116 -30.83 -5.33 -18.34
C ARG A 116 -30.79 -3.87 -17.86
N LYS A 117 -31.45 -2.95 -18.58
CA LYS A 117 -31.65 -1.56 -18.13
C LYS A 117 -32.68 -1.42 -17.00
N ARG A 118 -33.60 -2.37 -16.84
CA ARG A 118 -34.51 -2.43 -15.68
C ARG A 118 -33.79 -2.96 -14.45
N THR A 119 -32.93 -3.97 -14.58
CA THR A 119 -32.09 -4.47 -13.47
C THR A 119 -31.02 -3.46 -13.06
N GLU A 120 -30.46 -2.66 -13.98
CA GLU A 120 -29.58 -1.52 -13.63
C GLU A 120 -30.32 -0.41 -12.85
N LYS A 121 -31.61 -0.18 -13.13
CA LYS A 121 -32.46 0.72 -12.34
C LYS A 121 -32.79 0.16 -10.95
N VAL A 122 -32.94 -1.17 -10.83
CA VAL A 122 -33.11 -1.88 -9.56
C VAL A 122 -31.81 -1.86 -8.74
N PHE A 123 -30.64 -1.95 -9.38
CA PHE A 123 -29.33 -1.77 -8.73
C PHE A 123 -29.08 -0.32 -8.25
N GLY A 124 -29.58 0.69 -8.96
CA GLY A 124 -29.57 2.08 -8.50
C GLY A 124 -30.47 2.34 -7.27
N LEU A 125 -31.59 1.63 -7.17
CA LEU A 125 -32.43 1.58 -5.97
C LEU A 125 -31.74 0.80 -4.82
N HIS A 126 -30.99 -0.24 -5.13
CA HIS A 126 -30.21 -1.01 -4.14
C HIS A 126 -29.03 -0.22 -3.57
N HIS A 127 -28.38 0.64 -4.37
CA HIS A 127 -27.35 1.59 -3.91
C HIS A 127 -27.94 2.71 -3.04
N SER A 128 -29.20 3.08 -3.28
CA SER A 128 -29.96 4.01 -2.41
C SER A 128 -30.35 3.33 -1.08
N PHE A 129 -30.60 2.01 -1.10
CA PHE A 129 -30.84 1.16 0.07
C PHE A 129 -29.56 0.94 0.92
N LEU A 130 -28.40 0.82 0.27
CA LEU A 130 -27.07 0.75 0.91
C LEU A 130 -26.60 2.09 1.51
N MET A 131 -27.12 3.22 1.00
CA MET A 131 -26.93 4.52 1.64
C MET A 131 -27.85 4.71 2.86
N ALA A 132 -29.00 4.02 2.90
CA ALA A 132 -29.87 3.95 4.07
C ALA A 132 -29.32 3.02 5.18
N SER A 133 -28.52 2.00 4.83
CA SER A 133 -27.85 1.14 5.83
C SER A 133 -26.63 1.80 6.50
N LYS A 134 -26.24 3.01 6.09
CA LYS A 134 -25.19 3.81 6.74
C LYS A 134 -25.67 4.65 7.93
N SER A 135 -26.97 4.68 8.22
CA SER A 135 -27.53 5.39 9.38
C SER A 135 -27.66 4.53 10.65
N PHE A 136 -26.94 3.41 10.74
CA PHE A 136 -26.93 2.55 11.94
C PHE A 136 -26.32 3.23 13.17
N LEU A 137 -25.43 4.22 12.99
CA LEU A 137 -24.86 4.98 14.10
C LEU A 137 -25.80 6.07 14.68
N ASP A 138 -26.80 6.53 13.90
CA ASP A 138 -27.68 7.62 14.34
C ASP A 138 -28.86 7.13 15.18
N ILE A 139 -29.26 5.86 15.06
CA ILE A 139 -30.40 5.28 15.79
C ILE A 139 -30.03 4.92 17.23
N GLU A 140 -28.82 4.41 17.49
CA GLU A 140 -28.37 4.16 18.87
C GLU A 140 -28.22 5.47 19.66
N LEU A 141 -27.76 6.54 19.01
CA LEU A 141 -27.71 7.87 19.60
C LEU A 141 -29.12 8.41 19.90
N LEU A 142 -30.09 8.18 19.01
CA LEU A 142 -31.49 8.58 19.23
C LEU A 142 -32.14 7.78 20.38
N ILE A 143 -31.88 6.48 20.48
CA ILE A 143 -32.39 5.62 21.57
C ILE A 143 -31.77 6.04 22.91
N ALA A 144 -30.50 6.42 22.92
CA ALA A 144 -29.83 6.96 24.10
C ALA A 144 -30.39 8.34 24.50
N LEU A 145 -30.62 9.23 23.53
CA LEU A 145 -31.19 10.57 23.74
C LEU A 145 -32.64 10.53 24.27
N VAL A 146 -33.48 9.63 23.74
CA VAL A 146 -34.88 9.45 24.18
C VAL A 146 -34.95 8.85 25.59
N ARG A 147 -33.99 8.00 25.97
CA ARG A 147 -33.87 7.50 27.36
C ARG A 147 -33.42 8.58 28.35
N LEU A 148 -32.65 9.57 27.89
CA LEU A 148 -32.09 10.64 28.73
C LEU A 148 -33.03 11.85 28.88
N HIS A 149 -33.94 12.09 27.92
CA HIS A 149 -34.83 13.26 27.93
C HIS A 149 -36.30 12.92 27.55
N PRO A 150 -37.11 12.42 28.51
CA PRO A 150 -38.51 12.02 28.27
C PRO A 150 -39.48 13.18 27.94
N GLU A 151 -39.04 14.42 28.17
CA GLU A 151 -39.82 15.66 28.03
C GLU A 151 -40.11 16.04 26.57
N LEU A 152 -39.45 15.40 25.59
CA LEU A 152 -39.51 15.72 24.15
C LEU A 152 -40.62 14.95 23.40
N TYR A 153 -41.61 14.41 24.10
CA TYR A 153 -42.68 13.56 23.57
C TYR A 153 -43.71 14.33 22.72
N ASP A 154 -43.91 13.90 21.47
CA ASP A 154 -45.01 14.33 20.58
C ASP A 154 -46.01 13.16 20.37
N PRO A 155 -47.30 13.31 20.72
CA PRO A 155 -48.30 12.24 20.66
C PRO A 155 -48.63 11.70 19.25
N GLN A 156 -48.12 12.29 18.17
CA GLN A 156 -48.50 11.84 16.81
C GLN A 156 -47.79 10.58 16.31
N HIS A 157 -46.79 10.03 17.02
CA HIS A 157 -46.01 8.87 16.57
C HIS A 157 -46.02 7.72 17.60
N ASP A 158 -47.21 7.26 17.98
CA ASP A 158 -47.39 6.31 19.10
C ASP A 158 -46.85 4.89 18.80
N ALA A 159 -46.89 4.41 17.55
CA ALA A 159 -46.53 3.03 17.21
C ALA A 159 -45.01 2.76 17.21
N PHE A 160 -44.19 3.75 16.85
CA PHE A 160 -42.75 3.57 16.68
C PHE A 160 -42.01 3.53 18.03
N TYR A 161 -42.43 4.37 18.97
CA TYR A 161 -41.86 4.41 20.33
C TYR A 161 -42.24 3.17 21.15
N ASP A 162 -43.44 2.64 20.96
CA ASP A 162 -43.92 1.49 21.73
C ASP A 162 -43.30 0.16 21.26
N ALA A 163 -42.84 0.09 20.00
CA ALA A 163 -42.03 -1.01 19.47
C ALA A 163 -40.57 -0.96 19.97
N ALA A 164 -39.97 0.24 20.02
CA ALA A 164 -38.62 0.45 20.55
C ALA A 164 -38.52 0.16 22.06
N ARG A 165 -39.60 0.39 22.82
CA ARG A 165 -39.68 0.07 24.26
C ARG A 165 -39.76 -1.43 24.55
N ARG A 166 -40.25 -2.23 23.60
CA ARG A 166 -40.48 -3.68 23.75
C ARG A 166 -39.36 -4.57 23.16
N GLY A 167 -38.34 -3.99 22.55
CA GLY A 167 -37.14 -4.72 22.10
C GLY A 167 -37.39 -5.77 21.01
N LYS A 168 -38.27 -5.48 20.03
CA LYS A 168 -38.44 -6.34 18.84
C LYS A 168 -37.36 -6.05 17.78
N ILE A 169 -36.93 -7.10 17.07
CA ILE A 169 -35.94 -7.05 15.97
C ILE A 169 -36.59 -6.43 14.73
N TRP A 170 -35.82 -5.65 13.96
CA TRP A 170 -36.29 -4.87 12.79
C TRP A 170 -37.05 -5.72 11.74
N ASN A 171 -36.73 -7.01 11.60
CA ASN A 171 -37.44 -7.92 10.69
C ASN A 171 -38.92 -8.11 11.05
N ASP A 172 -39.28 -8.07 12.34
CA ASP A 172 -40.66 -8.22 12.78
C ASP A 172 -41.47 -6.94 12.53
N ILE A 173 -40.83 -5.77 12.66
CA ILE A 173 -41.44 -4.45 12.37
C ILE A 173 -41.65 -4.29 10.87
N ALA A 174 -40.69 -4.72 10.05
CA ALA A 174 -40.82 -4.73 8.60
C ALA A 174 -41.99 -5.63 8.14
N SER A 175 -42.20 -6.75 8.82
CA SER A 175 -43.28 -7.70 8.50
C SER A 175 -44.68 -7.13 8.77
N GLU A 176 -44.87 -6.40 9.88
CA GLU A 176 -46.15 -5.77 10.22
C GLU A 176 -46.46 -4.56 9.33
N ILE A 177 -45.44 -3.79 8.89
CA ILE A 177 -45.63 -2.62 8.02
C ILE A 177 -45.83 -3.04 6.54
N PHE A 178 -45.25 -4.15 6.09
CA PHE A 178 -45.42 -4.63 4.70
C PHE A 178 -46.77 -5.30 4.43
N MET A 179 -47.49 -5.79 5.46
CA MET A 179 -48.84 -6.35 5.26
C MET A 179 -49.85 -5.30 4.79
N ASP A 180 -49.61 -4.00 5.02
CA ASP A 180 -50.49 -2.91 4.57
C ASP A 180 -50.23 -2.46 3.11
N TRP A 181 -49.17 -2.96 2.46
CA TRP A 181 -48.83 -2.58 1.07
C TRP A 181 -49.39 -3.52 0.01
N ASP A 182 -49.77 -4.74 0.38
CA ASP A 182 -50.31 -5.77 -0.54
C ASP A 182 -51.80 -5.55 -0.91
N ASP A 183 -52.49 -4.59 -0.28
CA ASP A 183 -53.91 -4.28 -0.54
C ASP A 183 -54.16 -3.21 -1.62
N LEU A 184 -53.12 -2.73 -2.30
CA LEU A 184 -53.23 -1.72 -3.36
C LEU A 184 -52.63 -2.23 -4.69
N ASN A 185 -53.37 -3.10 -5.40
CA ASN A 185 -53.66 -3.05 -6.86
C ASN A 185 -53.87 -4.47 -7.50
N PRO A 186 -55.12 -4.93 -7.74
CA PRO A 186 -55.44 -6.32 -8.09
C PRO A 186 -55.51 -6.62 -9.61
N GLN A 187 -54.59 -6.13 -10.43
CA GLN A 187 -54.57 -6.44 -11.87
C GLN A 187 -53.21 -6.89 -12.37
N GLN A 188 -52.89 -8.18 -12.18
CA GLN A 188 -52.12 -9.02 -13.13
C GLN A 188 -51.96 -10.44 -12.55
N ARG A 189 -53.00 -11.26 -12.65
CA ARG A 189 -52.92 -12.73 -12.58
C ARG A 189 -53.49 -13.29 -13.87
N SER A 190 -52.66 -13.77 -14.80
CA SER A 190 -53.06 -14.70 -15.87
C SER A 190 -51.88 -15.11 -16.77
N MET A 191 -51.75 -16.42 -16.99
CA MET A 191 -51.01 -17.17 -18.04
C MET A 191 -49.51 -17.47 -17.77
N LYS A 192 -49.17 -18.63 -17.19
CA LYS A 192 -48.96 -19.99 -17.77
C LYS A 192 -47.75 -20.11 -18.71
N VAL A 193 -46.78 -20.90 -18.28
CA VAL A 193 -45.58 -21.33 -19.03
C VAL A 193 -45.80 -22.76 -19.50
N ASP A 194 -45.67 -23.00 -20.81
CA ASP A 194 -45.55 -24.34 -21.41
C ASP A 194 -44.16 -24.48 -22.06
N ALA A 195 -43.61 -25.69 -21.96
CA ALA A 195 -42.27 -26.10 -22.34
C ALA A 195 -42.09 -26.38 -23.85
N VAL A 196 -40.90 -26.13 -24.42
CA VAL A 196 -40.41 -26.77 -25.67
C VAL A 196 -38.88 -26.96 -25.66
N VAL A 197 -38.48 -28.14 -26.17
CA VAL A 197 -37.18 -28.83 -26.31
C VAL A 197 -36.27 -28.23 -27.41
N PRO A 198 -34.92 -28.34 -27.35
CA PRO A 198 -34.04 -27.97 -28.47
C PRO A 198 -33.61 -29.16 -29.37
N LEU A 199 -33.56 -28.88 -30.67
CA LEU A 199 -33.07 -29.75 -31.76
C LEU A 199 -31.56 -29.53 -32.02
N GLN A 200 -30.84 -30.62 -32.28
CA GLN A 200 -29.45 -30.67 -32.75
C GLN A 200 -29.33 -30.37 -34.26
N GLU A 201 -28.21 -29.78 -34.69
CA GLU A 201 -27.66 -29.99 -36.03
C GLU A 201 -26.14 -29.71 -36.09
N ASN A 202 -25.48 -30.28 -37.10
CA ASN A 202 -24.22 -31.01 -37.04
C ASN A 202 -23.11 -30.43 -37.96
N HIS A 203 -21.85 -30.77 -37.63
CA HIS A 203 -20.66 -31.02 -38.50
C HIS A 203 -19.84 -29.87 -39.15
N GLN A 204 -18.55 -29.77 -38.75
CA GLN A 204 -17.29 -30.18 -39.47
C GLN A 204 -16.70 -29.07 -40.38
N SER A 205 -15.39 -28.78 -40.49
CA SER A 205 -14.13 -29.47 -40.14
C SER A 205 -12.90 -28.55 -40.32
N ASN A 206 -11.84 -28.81 -39.53
CA ASN A 206 -10.38 -28.82 -39.82
C ASN A 206 -9.60 -27.52 -40.15
N ASN A 207 -8.35 -27.27 -39.70
CA ASN A 207 -7.36 -28.09 -38.97
C ASN A 207 -6.17 -27.23 -38.42
N ASP A 208 -5.49 -27.78 -37.39
CA ASP A 208 -4.03 -27.78 -37.07
C ASP A 208 -3.29 -26.47 -36.63
N VAL A 209 -2.46 -26.39 -35.57
CA VAL A 209 -1.84 -27.35 -34.61
C VAL A 209 -1.59 -26.62 -33.26
N GLU A 210 -1.94 -27.22 -32.13
CA GLU A 210 -1.44 -26.83 -30.80
C GLU A 210 -1.00 -28.08 -30.02
N ILE A 211 0.13 -27.95 -29.33
CA ILE A 211 0.92 -29.02 -28.71
C ILE A 211 0.22 -29.53 -27.45
N GLN A 212 -0.02 -30.84 -27.39
CA GLN A 212 -0.60 -31.54 -26.25
C GLN A 212 0.36 -31.53 -25.05
N ILE A 213 -0.11 -30.99 -23.93
CA ILE A 213 0.28 -31.43 -22.59
C ILE A 213 -0.92 -32.24 -22.09
N GLU A 214 -0.73 -33.55 -21.97
CA GLU A 214 -1.70 -34.47 -21.38
C GLU A 214 -1.91 -34.09 -19.91
N ILE A 215 -3.02 -33.41 -19.63
CA ILE A 215 -3.65 -33.43 -18.32
C ILE A 215 -4.57 -34.65 -18.37
N GLU A 216 -4.28 -35.64 -17.52
CA GLU A 216 -5.24 -36.71 -17.24
C GLU A 216 -6.50 -36.07 -16.66
N ASP A 217 -7.54 -35.96 -17.50
CA ASP A 217 -8.91 -35.73 -17.07
C ASP A 217 -9.33 -36.90 -16.18
N SER A 218 -9.18 -36.72 -14.87
CA SER A 218 -9.99 -37.47 -13.92
C SER A 218 -11.35 -36.79 -13.88
N GLU A 219 -12.33 -37.44 -14.50
CA GLU A 219 -13.75 -37.09 -14.43
C GLU A 219 -14.14 -36.81 -12.97
N GLU A 220 -14.34 -35.55 -12.63
CA GLU A 220 -14.94 -35.13 -11.36
C GLU A 220 -16.39 -35.64 -11.34
N SER A 221 -16.56 -36.81 -10.70
CA SER A 221 -17.87 -37.27 -10.27
C SER A 221 -18.48 -36.17 -9.39
N SER A 222 -19.63 -35.62 -9.79
CA SER A 222 -20.49 -34.84 -8.91
C SER A 222 -21.00 -35.77 -7.79
N ALA A 223 -20.19 -35.99 -6.77
CA ALA A 223 -20.60 -36.70 -5.57
C ALA A 223 -21.60 -35.80 -4.83
N THR A 224 -22.84 -36.24 -4.70
CA THR A 224 -23.80 -35.67 -3.77
C THR A 224 -23.18 -35.71 -2.38
N MET A 225 -22.75 -34.55 -1.86
CA MET A 225 -22.26 -34.40 -0.49
C MET A 225 -23.27 -35.00 0.49
N THR A 226 -22.79 -35.81 1.42
CA THR A 226 -23.64 -36.35 2.49
C THR A 226 -24.09 -35.22 3.43
N ASP A 227 -25.24 -35.38 4.07
CA ASP A 227 -25.75 -34.40 5.05
C ASP A 227 -24.77 -34.20 6.23
N GLU A 228 -24.01 -35.24 6.56
CA GLU A 228 -22.98 -35.20 7.61
C GLU A 228 -21.75 -34.38 7.18
N GLU A 229 -21.28 -34.54 5.95
CA GLU A 229 -20.19 -33.72 5.40
C GLU A 229 -20.58 -32.25 5.31
N ARG A 230 -21.81 -31.96 4.86
CA ARG A 230 -22.33 -30.59 4.79
C ARG A 230 -22.38 -29.96 6.19
N TYR A 231 -22.92 -30.68 7.16
CA TYR A 231 -22.96 -30.24 8.55
C TYR A 231 -21.56 -29.98 9.12
N ASN A 232 -20.58 -30.85 8.85
CA ASN A 232 -19.21 -30.66 9.31
C ASN A 232 -18.55 -29.43 8.66
N LYS A 233 -18.81 -29.16 7.37
CA LYS A 233 -18.33 -27.92 6.73
C LYS A 233 -18.93 -26.69 7.40
N ASP A 234 -20.23 -26.67 7.67
CA ASP A 234 -20.90 -25.54 8.31
C ASP A 234 -20.41 -25.31 9.76
N TYR A 235 -20.08 -26.39 10.48
CA TYR A 235 -19.43 -26.31 11.79
C TYR A 235 -18.06 -25.63 11.70
N ILE A 236 -17.21 -26.07 10.77
CA ILE A 236 -15.87 -25.51 10.57
C ILE A 236 -15.95 -24.04 10.12
N LYS A 237 -16.90 -23.68 9.25
CA LYS A 237 -17.16 -22.28 8.87
C LYS A 237 -17.42 -21.40 10.10
N SER A 238 -18.25 -21.89 11.02
CA SER A 238 -18.57 -21.16 12.25
C SER A 238 -17.33 -20.92 13.11
N LEU A 239 -16.39 -21.87 13.15
CA LEU A 239 -15.10 -21.70 13.84
C LEU A 239 -14.22 -20.66 13.13
N PHE A 240 -14.12 -20.70 11.80
CA PHE A 240 -13.39 -19.70 11.02
C PHE A 240 -13.92 -18.28 11.27
N GLU A 241 -15.25 -18.09 11.29
CA GLU A 241 -15.86 -16.79 11.58
C GLU A 241 -15.44 -16.24 12.95
N ILE A 242 -15.37 -17.10 13.98
CA ILE A 242 -14.91 -16.70 15.32
C ILE A 242 -13.44 -16.28 15.28
N VAL A 243 -12.56 -17.13 14.72
CA VAL A 243 -11.11 -16.85 14.66
C VAL A 243 -10.81 -15.58 13.85
N LEU A 244 -11.49 -15.40 12.71
CA LEU A 244 -11.34 -14.22 11.87
C LEU A 244 -11.81 -12.95 12.58
N LEU A 245 -12.94 -13.00 13.29
CA LEU A 245 -13.41 -11.88 14.10
C LEU A 245 -12.38 -11.52 15.17
N MET A 246 -11.88 -12.50 15.91
CA MET A 246 -10.89 -12.28 16.97
C MET A 246 -9.59 -11.68 16.42
N GLY A 247 -9.05 -12.25 15.34
CA GLY A 247 -7.85 -11.71 14.68
C GLY A 247 -8.05 -10.30 14.15
N LYS A 248 -9.19 -10.02 13.51
CA LYS A 248 -9.52 -8.68 13.00
C LYS A 248 -9.68 -7.64 14.11
N GLN A 249 -10.17 -8.03 15.28
CA GLN A 249 -10.35 -7.15 16.44
C GLN A 249 -9.14 -7.11 17.38
N ASN A 250 -8.04 -7.78 17.02
CA ASN A 250 -6.85 -7.92 17.86
C ASN A 250 -7.15 -8.52 19.25
N VAL A 251 -8.05 -9.51 19.29
CA VAL A 251 -8.37 -10.25 20.50
C VAL A 251 -7.56 -11.54 20.50
N SER A 252 -6.73 -11.72 21.53
CA SER A 252 -6.00 -12.97 21.75
C SER A 252 -6.98 -14.14 21.82
N LEU A 253 -6.66 -15.23 21.12
CA LEU A 253 -7.39 -16.50 21.23
C LEU A 253 -7.38 -16.99 22.68
N GLU A 254 -6.21 -16.88 23.32
CA GLU A 254 -6.01 -17.16 24.73
C GLU A 254 -6.62 -16.08 25.63
N GLY A 255 -7.35 -16.49 26.66
CA GLY A 255 -7.80 -15.64 27.77
C GLY A 255 -6.64 -15.09 28.59
N ARG A 256 -6.94 -14.23 29.59
CA ARG A 256 -5.93 -13.88 30.59
C ARG A 256 -5.62 -15.16 31.39
N ASN A 257 -4.48 -15.79 31.11
CA ASN A 257 -3.94 -16.86 31.95
C ASN A 257 -3.49 -16.31 33.31
N PHE A 258 -4.43 -15.81 34.12
CA PHE A 258 -4.26 -15.76 35.55
C PHE A 258 -4.44 -17.19 36.04
N LYS A 259 -3.32 -17.89 36.24
CA LYS A 259 -3.27 -18.96 37.25
C LYS A 259 -3.45 -18.29 38.61
N ASP A 260 -4.67 -17.81 38.92
CA ASP A 260 -4.99 -17.44 40.28
C ASP A 260 -4.90 -18.71 41.13
N LEU A 261 -4.25 -18.55 42.29
CA LEU A 261 -3.99 -19.59 43.28
C LEU A 261 -5.28 -20.25 43.85
N ASP A 262 -6.47 -19.83 43.40
CA ASP A 262 -7.78 -20.22 43.91
C ASP A 262 -8.67 -21.00 42.92
N GLY A 263 -8.15 -21.44 41.76
CA GLY A 263 -8.86 -22.40 40.91
C GLY A 263 -10.13 -21.87 40.22
N VAL A 264 -10.27 -20.55 40.08
CA VAL A 264 -11.33 -19.94 39.26
C VAL A 264 -10.96 -20.13 37.78
N PHE A 265 -11.68 -21.02 37.10
CA PHE A 265 -11.57 -21.23 35.66
C PHE A 265 -12.09 -19.97 34.94
N SER A 266 -11.21 -19.09 34.46
CA SER A 266 -11.60 -18.12 33.44
C SER A 266 -11.66 -18.86 32.11
N PRO A 267 -12.83 -18.95 31.44
CA PRO A 267 -12.89 -19.55 30.12
C PRO A 267 -11.96 -18.79 29.17
N ASP A 268 -11.36 -19.55 28.26
CA ASP A 268 -10.58 -19.01 27.18
C ASP A 268 -11.40 -18.02 26.32
N ASN A 269 -10.80 -16.99 25.74
CA ASN A 269 -11.56 -15.97 24.98
C ASN A 269 -12.32 -16.60 23.80
N PHE A 270 -11.68 -17.58 23.14
CA PHE A 270 -12.31 -18.35 22.08
C PHE A 270 -13.54 -19.11 22.59
N GLN A 271 -13.40 -19.81 23.71
CA GLN A 271 -14.48 -20.59 24.33
C GLN A 271 -15.65 -19.69 24.75
N ALA A 272 -15.38 -18.52 25.33
CA ALA A 272 -16.41 -17.57 25.71
C ALA A 272 -17.22 -17.06 24.50
N LEU A 273 -16.55 -16.79 23.38
CA LEU A 273 -17.22 -16.38 22.13
C LEU A 273 -18.00 -17.52 21.47
N LEU A 274 -17.48 -18.74 21.53
CA LEU A 274 -18.16 -19.94 21.07
C LEU A 274 -19.48 -20.16 21.84
N GLU A 275 -19.43 -20.10 23.17
CA GLU A 275 -20.59 -20.20 24.05
C GLU A 275 -21.60 -19.07 23.81
N TYR A 276 -21.12 -17.83 23.62
CA TYR A 276 -21.97 -16.70 23.28
C TYR A 276 -22.75 -16.93 21.98
N ARG A 277 -22.11 -17.47 20.93
CA ARG A 277 -22.79 -17.81 19.67
C ARG A 277 -23.83 -18.92 19.84
N ILE A 278 -23.51 -19.96 20.60
CA ILE A 278 -24.45 -21.04 20.93
C ILE A 278 -25.68 -20.46 21.63
N ASN A 279 -25.48 -19.58 22.62
CA ASN A 279 -26.56 -18.93 23.36
C ASN A 279 -27.35 -17.94 22.50
N SER A 280 -26.73 -17.36 21.48
CA SER A 280 -27.35 -16.42 20.53
C SER A 280 -28.18 -17.10 19.44
N GLY A 281 -28.26 -18.43 19.42
CA GLY A 281 -29.10 -19.17 18.46
C GLY A 281 -28.35 -19.87 17.33
N ASP A 282 -27.03 -20.07 17.44
CA ASP A 282 -26.28 -20.85 16.45
C ASP A 282 -26.58 -22.36 16.57
N GLU A 283 -27.52 -22.84 15.76
CA GLU A 283 -27.99 -24.24 15.80
C GLU A 283 -26.91 -25.25 15.36
N VAL A 284 -25.95 -24.86 14.51
CA VAL A 284 -24.87 -25.75 14.06
C VAL A 284 -23.91 -26.01 15.21
N LEU A 285 -23.48 -24.95 15.90
CA LEU A 285 -22.65 -25.06 17.09
C LEU A 285 -23.38 -25.76 18.23
N ARG A 286 -24.68 -25.45 18.44
CA ARG A 286 -25.49 -26.10 19.47
C ARG A 286 -25.66 -27.60 19.24
N LYS A 287 -25.96 -28.01 18.02
CA LYS A 287 -26.06 -29.43 17.67
C LYS A 287 -24.74 -30.17 17.90
N ARG A 288 -23.59 -29.50 17.65
CA ARG A 288 -22.27 -30.08 17.94
C ARG A 288 -22.03 -30.20 19.44
N PHE A 289 -22.45 -29.18 20.20
CA PHE A 289 -22.38 -29.16 21.65
C PHE A 289 -23.18 -30.32 22.27
N ASP A 290 -24.41 -30.52 21.82
CA ASP A 290 -25.30 -31.57 22.35
C ASP A 290 -24.82 -33.00 22.02
N MET A 291 -24.02 -33.17 20.96
CA MET A 291 -23.47 -34.46 20.52
C MET A 291 -22.18 -34.87 21.25
N LEU A 292 -21.48 -33.93 21.88
CA LEU A 292 -20.18 -34.18 22.52
C LEU A 292 -20.35 -34.74 23.94
N ALA A 293 -19.40 -35.57 24.37
CA ALA A 293 -19.38 -36.08 25.74
C ALA A 293 -19.06 -34.96 26.73
N VAL A 294 -19.64 -35.03 27.94
CA VAL A 294 -19.33 -34.09 29.03
C VAL A 294 -17.82 -34.09 29.29
N ASN A 295 -17.20 -32.90 29.24
CA ASN A 295 -15.75 -32.64 29.40
C ASN A 295 -14.85 -32.83 28.15
N GLN A 296 -15.38 -32.94 26.93
CA GLN A 296 -14.56 -32.80 25.71
C GLN A 296 -14.45 -31.33 25.25
N GLU A 297 -13.25 -30.89 24.88
CA GLU A 297 -13.04 -29.57 24.26
C GLU A 297 -13.72 -29.52 22.88
N TYR A 298 -14.52 -28.46 22.63
CA TYR A 298 -15.23 -28.25 21.36
C TYR A 298 -14.27 -28.07 20.18
N CYS A 299 -13.24 -27.26 20.42
CA CYS A 299 -12.17 -26.98 19.48
C CYS A 299 -10.86 -26.97 20.28
N THR A 300 -10.03 -27.99 20.06
CA THR A 300 -8.75 -28.11 20.77
C THR A 300 -7.80 -27.00 20.34
N ARG A 301 -6.83 -26.64 21.18
CA ARG A 301 -5.77 -25.68 20.82
C ARG A 301 -5.09 -26.03 19.50
N PHE A 302 -4.79 -27.32 19.29
CA PHE A 302 -4.23 -27.82 18.03
C PHE A 302 -5.16 -27.52 16.83
N GLN A 303 -6.46 -27.70 16.99
CA GLN A 303 -7.42 -27.36 15.94
C GLN A 303 -7.47 -25.85 15.67
N GLN A 304 -7.40 -25.01 16.71
CA GLN A 304 -7.34 -23.55 16.56
C GLN A 304 -6.08 -23.11 15.79
N GLU A 305 -4.93 -23.70 16.08
CA GLU A 305 -3.67 -23.45 15.38
C GLU A 305 -3.77 -23.84 13.88
N GLN A 306 -4.39 -24.98 13.57
CA GLN A 306 -4.65 -25.39 12.18
C GLN A 306 -5.60 -24.41 11.46
N ILE A 307 -6.66 -23.95 12.12
CA ILE A 307 -7.59 -22.95 11.57
C ILE A 307 -6.84 -21.64 11.29
N LEU A 308 -5.99 -21.19 12.21
CA LEU A 308 -5.15 -20.00 12.03
C LEU A 308 -4.18 -20.15 10.85
N GLU A 309 -3.51 -21.30 10.70
CA GLU A 309 -2.61 -21.57 9.58
C GLU A 309 -3.33 -21.48 8.23
N VAL A 310 -4.57 -22.00 8.17
CA VAL A 310 -5.41 -21.87 6.97
C VAL A 310 -5.84 -20.42 6.75
N CYS A 311 -6.24 -19.69 7.81
CA CYS A 311 -6.54 -18.26 7.70
C CYS A 311 -5.35 -17.49 7.12
N GLU A 312 -4.17 -17.70 7.69
CA GLU A 312 -2.92 -17.09 7.27
C GLU A 312 -2.63 -17.36 5.79
N THR A 313 -2.75 -18.63 5.38
CA THR A 313 -2.48 -19.08 4.02
C THR A 313 -3.46 -18.49 3.01
N CYS A 314 -4.77 -18.54 3.30
CA CYS A 314 -5.81 -18.04 2.40
C CYS A 314 -5.76 -16.51 2.26
N ILE A 315 -5.58 -15.78 3.36
CA ILE A 315 -5.46 -14.31 3.33
C ILE A 315 -4.22 -13.90 2.56
N ARG A 316 -3.08 -14.55 2.79
CA ARG A 316 -1.86 -14.28 2.03
C ARG A 316 -2.04 -14.56 0.55
N GLU A 317 -2.67 -15.67 0.19
CA GLU A 317 -2.86 -16.02 -1.22
C GLU A 317 -3.76 -15.02 -1.96
N GLU A 318 -4.70 -14.38 -1.26
CA GLU A 318 -5.48 -13.27 -1.80
C GLU A 318 -4.57 -12.08 -2.16
N VAL A 319 -3.79 -11.61 -1.19
CA VAL A 319 -2.81 -10.51 -1.34
C VAL A 319 -1.82 -10.83 -2.47
N MET A 320 -1.26 -12.05 -2.48
CA MET A 320 -0.30 -12.45 -3.49
C MET A 320 -0.88 -12.62 -4.89
N ARG A 321 -2.20 -12.80 -5.04
CA ARG A 321 -2.83 -12.85 -6.35
C ARG A 321 -2.73 -11.51 -7.04
N ASP A 322 -2.94 -10.42 -6.31
CA ASP A 322 -2.86 -9.06 -6.83
C ASP A 322 -1.41 -8.71 -7.19
N VAL A 323 -0.45 -9.10 -6.35
CA VAL A 323 1.00 -9.01 -6.65
C VAL A 323 1.37 -9.75 -7.93
N ARG A 324 0.85 -10.96 -8.16
CA ARG A 324 1.18 -11.73 -9.37
C ARG A 324 0.56 -11.14 -10.63
N ASN A 325 -0.59 -10.48 -10.50
CA ASN A 325 -1.25 -9.79 -11.61
C ASN A 325 -0.50 -8.52 -12.04
N SER A 326 0.26 -7.86 -11.14
CA SER A 326 1.01 -6.63 -11.44
C SER A 326 2.26 -6.82 -12.33
N GLN A 327 2.63 -8.07 -12.62
CA GLN A 327 3.90 -8.49 -13.22
C GLN A 327 5.11 -8.17 -12.34
N PHE A 328 5.48 -6.90 -12.18
CA PHE A 328 6.67 -6.48 -11.43
C PHE A 328 6.35 -6.13 -9.97
N PHE A 329 7.31 -6.39 -9.08
CA PHE A 329 7.22 -6.05 -7.67
C PHE A 329 8.59 -5.72 -7.05
N SER A 330 8.57 -5.18 -5.84
CA SER A 330 9.74 -4.97 -5.00
C SER A 330 9.50 -5.51 -3.59
N ILE A 331 10.58 -5.92 -2.92
CA ILE A 331 10.53 -6.46 -1.56
C ILE A 331 11.04 -5.41 -0.57
N ILE A 332 10.32 -5.22 0.52
CA ILE A 332 10.70 -4.32 1.60
C ILE A 332 10.70 -5.13 2.90
N VAL A 333 11.85 -5.21 3.55
CA VAL A 333 12.00 -5.85 4.86
C VAL A 333 12.22 -4.76 5.90
N GLU A 334 11.38 -4.76 6.92
CA GLU A 334 11.43 -3.81 8.02
C GLU A 334 12.22 -4.34 9.22
N ASP A 335 12.40 -3.48 10.21
CA ASP A 335 13.18 -3.81 11.40
C ASP A 335 12.57 -4.98 12.18
N ALA A 336 13.42 -5.74 12.88
CA ALA A 336 12.96 -6.90 13.60
C ALA A 336 12.04 -6.51 14.76
N VAL A 337 10.99 -7.30 14.93
CA VAL A 337 10.01 -7.16 16.01
C VAL A 337 9.98 -8.45 16.81
N ASP A 338 9.77 -8.31 18.11
CA ASP A 338 9.60 -9.45 19.01
C ASP A 338 8.17 -10.01 18.87
N LEU A 339 8.08 -11.26 18.44
CA LEU A 339 6.86 -12.07 18.46
C LEU A 339 7.07 -13.23 19.44
N ALA A 340 6.50 -13.14 20.65
CA ALA A 340 6.56 -14.18 21.67
C ALA A 340 7.98 -14.66 22.04
N GLY A 341 8.96 -13.77 22.05
CA GLY A 341 10.36 -14.03 22.38
C GLY A 341 11.27 -14.29 21.18
N GLU A 342 10.71 -14.26 19.96
CA GLU A 342 11.44 -14.52 18.72
C GLU A 342 11.58 -13.26 17.84
N GLU A 343 12.81 -12.98 17.39
CA GLU A 343 13.09 -11.86 16.47
C GLU A 343 12.62 -12.19 15.04
N ASN A 344 11.59 -11.47 14.60
CA ASN A 344 10.95 -11.67 13.31
C ASN A 344 10.93 -10.36 12.51
N MET A 345 11.28 -10.41 11.22
CA MET A 345 11.26 -9.21 10.36
C MET A 345 9.97 -9.14 9.55
N PRO A 346 9.19 -8.06 9.66
CA PRO A 346 8.04 -7.83 8.81
C PRO A 346 8.46 -7.68 7.34
N VAL A 347 7.75 -8.33 6.43
CA VAL A 347 7.99 -8.25 4.99
C VAL A 347 6.78 -7.68 4.28
N PHE A 348 7.05 -6.67 3.44
CA PHE A 348 6.10 -6.01 2.58
C PHE A 348 6.48 -6.22 1.12
N ILE A 349 5.47 -6.30 0.26
CA ILE A 349 5.63 -6.34 -1.18
C ILE A 349 5.01 -5.07 -1.77
N ARG A 350 5.76 -4.44 -2.66
CA ARG A 350 5.35 -3.23 -3.35
C ARG A 350 5.08 -3.54 -4.82
N HIS A 351 3.89 -3.20 -5.29
CA HIS A 351 3.47 -3.43 -6.67
C HIS A 351 2.56 -2.33 -7.19
N ILE A 352 2.22 -2.38 -8.48
CA ILE A 352 1.32 -1.40 -9.12
C ILE A 352 0.10 -2.10 -9.72
N ASP A 353 -1.10 -1.60 -9.43
CA ASP A 353 -2.33 -2.16 -9.97
C ASP A 353 -2.58 -1.73 -11.45
N ASP A 354 -3.67 -2.24 -12.04
CA ASP A 354 -4.10 -1.89 -13.39
C ASP A 354 -4.53 -0.42 -13.54
N ALA A 355 -4.88 0.23 -12.42
CA ALA A 355 -5.24 1.63 -12.36
C ALA A 355 -4.02 2.55 -12.12
N ASN A 356 -2.79 2.00 -12.13
CA ASN A 356 -1.53 2.69 -11.87
C ASN A 356 -1.37 3.25 -10.45
N ASN A 357 -2.05 2.67 -9.47
CA ASN A 357 -1.81 2.97 -8.06
C ASN A 357 -0.72 2.06 -7.51
N LEU A 358 0.21 2.66 -6.78
CA LEU A 358 1.25 1.96 -6.04
C LEU A 358 0.67 1.41 -4.73
N HIS A 359 0.82 0.11 -4.51
CA HIS A 359 0.42 -0.59 -3.29
C HIS A 359 1.63 -1.10 -2.53
N GLU A 360 1.58 -1.00 -1.21
CA GLU A 360 2.52 -1.63 -0.29
C GLU A 360 1.75 -2.55 0.66
N GLU A 361 1.87 -3.86 0.44
CA GLU A 361 1.09 -4.87 1.12
C GLU A 361 1.94 -5.68 2.09
N PHE A 362 1.44 -5.87 3.31
CA PHE A 362 2.08 -6.74 4.29
C PHE A 362 1.80 -8.21 3.97
N VAL A 363 2.84 -9.04 3.93
CA VAL A 363 2.72 -10.44 3.48
C VAL A 363 2.99 -11.43 4.61
N GLY A 364 3.79 -11.05 5.59
CA GLY A 364 4.12 -11.89 6.73
C GLY A 364 5.46 -11.54 7.34
N PHE A 365 5.97 -12.46 8.13
CA PHE A 365 7.23 -12.30 8.85
C PHE A 365 8.29 -13.27 8.33
N LEU A 366 9.54 -12.82 8.38
CA LEU A 366 10.73 -13.63 8.19
C LEU A 366 11.37 -13.93 9.55
N TYR A 367 11.46 -15.22 9.87
CA TYR A 367 12.16 -15.69 11.05
C TYR A 367 13.69 -15.50 10.89
N CYS A 368 14.32 -14.83 11.85
CA CYS A 368 15.71 -14.35 11.74
C CYS A 368 16.71 -15.07 12.67
N GLU A 369 16.51 -16.37 12.94
CA GLU A 369 17.45 -17.15 13.75
C GLU A 369 18.61 -17.72 12.92
N GLY A 370 19.80 -17.77 13.54
CA GLY A 370 20.99 -18.40 12.99
C GLY A 370 21.99 -17.44 12.35
N ASN A 371 22.90 -18.01 11.56
CA ASN A 371 23.91 -17.24 10.84
C ASN A 371 23.30 -16.55 9.62
N ALA A 372 24.04 -15.59 9.04
CA ALA A 372 23.52 -14.78 7.93
C ALA A 372 23.17 -15.58 6.67
N GLU A 373 23.87 -16.69 6.40
CA GLU A 373 23.61 -17.53 5.23
C GLU A 373 22.34 -18.36 5.38
N THR A 374 22.10 -18.89 6.58
CA THR A 374 20.85 -19.59 6.92
C THR A 374 19.66 -18.65 6.75
N ILE A 375 19.76 -17.41 7.25
CA ILE A 375 18.71 -16.41 7.08
C ILE A 375 18.49 -16.09 5.59
N ALA A 376 19.56 -15.93 4.80
CA ALA A 376 19.44 -15.67 3.37
C ALA A 376 18.79 -16.83 2.61
N MET A 377 19.12 -18.07 2.95
CA MET A 377 18.49 -19.25 2.35
C MET A 377 17.00 -19.33 2.72
N ASN A 378 16.68 -19.20 4.01
CA ASN A 378 15.31 -19.21 4.51
C ASN A 378 14.46 -18.11 3.87
N PHE A 379 15.02 -16.91 3.71
CA PHE A 379 14.37 -15.79 3.04
C PHE A 379 14.05 -16.11 1.58
N LEU A 380 15.03 -16.62 0.83
CA LEU A 380 14.84 -16.99 -0.57
C LEU A 380 13.79 -18.10 -0.72
N THR A 381 13.91 -19.17 0.08
CA THR A 381 12.94 -20.27 0.11
C THR A 381 11.54 -19.79 0.49
N THR A 382 11.42 -18.89 1.47
CA THR A 382 10.13 -18.32 1.86
C THR A 382 9.49 -17.55 0.71
N ILE A 383 10.25 -16.69 0.03
CA ILE A 383 9.73 -15.89 -1.08
C ILE A 383 9.37 -16.77 -2.30
N THR A 384 10.23 -17.73 -2.67
CA THR A 384 10.04 -18.50 -3.90
C THR A 384 9.12 -19.70 -3.72
N GLU A 385 9.24 -20.45 -2.62
CA GLU A 385 8.51 -21.70 -2.43
C GLU A 385 7.23 -21.49 -1.63
N LYS A 386 7.32 -20.83 -0.46
CA LYS A 386 6.15 -20.60 0.41
C LYS A 386 5.21 -19.56 -0.17
N TRP A 387 5.76 -18.46 -0.69
CA TRP A 387 5.00 -17.32 -1.19
C TRP A 387 4.85 -17.29 -2.71
N LYS A 388 5.52 -18.21 -3.42
CA LYS A 388 5.38 -18.44 -4.87
C LYS A 388 5.59 -17.18 -5.72
N LEU A 389 6.50 -16.29 -5.29
CA LEU A 389 6.89 -15.13 -6.07
C LEU A 389 8.01 -15.50 -7.04
N ASN A 390 7.84 -15.14 -8.32
CA ASN A 390 8.89 -15.29 -9.31
C ASN A 390 9.88 -14.12 -9.19
N LEU A 391 11.09 -14.41 -8.71
CA LEU A 391 12.16 -13.41 -8.55
C LEU A 391 12.59 -12.76 -9.86
N GLU A 392 12.32 -13.36 -11.03
CA GLU A 392 12.59 -12.73 -12.34
C GLU A 392 11.83 -11.41 -12.53
N TYR A 393 10.74 -11.19 -11.81
CA TYR A 393 9.98 -9.94 -11.84
C TYR A 393 10.29 -8.98 -10.68
N CYS A 394 11.20 -9.35 -9.78
CA CYS A 394 11.63 -8.47 -8.71
C CYS A 394 12.53 -7.36 -9.27
N ARG A 395 12.20 -6.08 -9.02
CA ARG A 395 12.94 -4.91 -9.54
C ARG A 395 13.55 -4.02 -8.48
N GLY A 396 13.12 -4.18 -7.23
CA GLY A 396 13.66 -3.45 -6.09
C GLY A 396 13.71 -4.29 -4.83
N GLN A 397 14.68 -4.00 -3.97
CA GLN A 397 14.78 -4.58 -2.63
C GLN A 397 15.24 -3.52 -1.63
N SER A 398 14.69 -3.55 -0.42
CA SER A 398 15.11 -2.68 0.68
C SER A 398 15.08 -3.42 2.02
N TYR A 399 16.02 -3.10 2.90
CA TYR A 399 16.15 -3.70 4.22
C TYR A 399 16.43 -2.59 5.23
N VAL A 400 15.53 -2.45 6.20
CA VAL A 400 15.71 -1.61 7.39
C VAL A 400 15.97 -2.59 8.54
N ALA A 401 17.18 -2.60 9.09
CA ALA A 401 17.50 -3.50 10.20
C ALA A 401 18.45 -2.83 11.17
N SER A 402 18.13 -2.92 12.45
CA SER A 402 18.93 -2.37 13.54
C SER A 402 20.00 -3.35 14.02
N SER A 403 21.08 -2.80 14.57
CA SER A 403 22.07 -3.54 15.37
C SER A 403 22.78 -4.68 14.62
N LYS A 404 22.94 -5.85 15.26
CA LYS A 404 23.63 -7.03 14.71
C LYS A 404 22.91 -7.63 13.50
N LEU A 405 21.62 -7.32 13.29
CA LEU A 405 20.86 -7.83 12.15
C LEU A 405 21.19 -7.07 10.86
N SER A 406 21.61 -5.80 10.95
CA SER A 406 22.06 -4.99 9.80
C SER A 406 23.12 -5.72 8.96
N SER A 407 24.15 -6.27 9.59
CA SER A 407 25.23 -6.97 8.88
C SER A 407 24.76 -8.28 8.24
N LYS A 408 23.82 -9.00 8.88
CA LYS A 408 23.20 -10.20 8.29
C LYS A 408 22.34 -9.83 7.08
N MET A 409 21.57 -8.75 7.17
CA MET A 409 20.72 -8.29 6.06
C MET A 409 21.52 -7.80 4.85
N LYS A 410 22.73 -7.26 5.04
CA LYS A 410 23.64 -6.99 3.91
C LYS A 410 23.99 -8.26 3.12
N ILE A 411 24.14 -9.39 3.81
CA ILE A 411 24.40 -10.69 3.17
C ILE A 411 23.14 -11.18 2.44
N VAL A 412 21.96 -11.07 3.07
CA VAL A 412 20.67 -11.39 2.42
C VAL A 412 20.48 -10.58 1.13
N ALA A 413 20.70 -9.26 1.20
CA ALA A 413 20.61 -8.36 0.05
C ALA A 413 21.57 -8.78 -1.07
N SER A 414 22.81 -9.11 -0.72
CA SER A 414 23.83 -9.57 -1.66
C SER A 414 23.46 -10.90 -2.32
N ARG A 415 22.89 -11.85 -1.55
CA ARG A 415 22.42 -13.15 -2.08
C ARG A 415 21.23 -12.97 -3.00
N LEU A 416 20.30 -12.07 -2.69
CA LEU A 416 19.18 -11.75 -3.58
C LEU A 416 19.70 -11.10 -4.88
N LEU A 417 20.63 -10.14 -4.80
CA LEU A 417 21.27 -9.53 -5.98
C LEU A 417 21.99 -10.57 -6.86
N GLN A 418 22.64 -11.57 -6.27
CA GLN A 418 23.29 -12.66 -7.02
C GLN A 418 22.28 -13.50 -7.81
N LYS A 419 21.09 -13.79 -7.24
CA LYS A 419 20.03 -14.54 -7.92
C LYS A 419 19.23 -13.69 -8.89
N CYS A 420 18.95 -12.43 -8.54
CA CYS A 420 18.22 -11.47 -9.34
C CYS A 420 18.99 -10.15 -9.43
N PRO A 421 19.87 -10.00 -10.44
CA PRO A 421 20.66 -8.78 -10.63
C PRO A 421 19.81 -7.54 -10.90
N GLN A 422 18.58 -7.69 -11.42
CA GLN A 422 17.68 -6.57 -11.70
C GLN A 422 16.98 -6.02 -10.44
N ALA A 423 17.00 -6.75 -9.32
CA ALA A 423 16.40 -6.35 -8.05
C ALA A 423 17.26 -5.28 -7.36
N THR A 424 17.10 -4.02 -7.75
CA THR A 424 17.93 -2.89 -7.31
C THR A 424 17.86 -2.71 -5.79
N TYR A 425 19.00 -2.79 -5.11
CA TYR A 425 19.08 -2.47 -3.67
C TYR A 425 18.97 -0.97 -3.43
N THR A 426 18.00 -0.55 -2.62
CA THR A 426 17.70 0.86 -2.36
C THR A 426 17.15 1.11 -0.94
N LEU A 427 16.99 2.38 -0.59
CA LEU A 427 16.37 2.81 0.68
C LEU A 427 14.86 2.62 0.63
N CYS A 428 14.25 2.51 1.81
CA CYS A 428 12.80 2.57 1.93
C CYS A 428 12.36 4.02 2.15
N SER A 429 11.30 4.44 1.46
CA SER A 429 10.66 5.75 1.63
C SER A 429 10.08 5.96 3.03
N SER A 430 9.76 4.88 3.76
CA SER A 430 9.24 4.93 5.13
C SER A 430 10.30 5.24 6.19
N CYS A 431 11.60 5.17 5.85
CA CYS A 431 12.70 5.32 6.79
C CYS A 431 13.64 6.43 6.32
N ALA A 432 13.74 7.52 7.08
CA ALA A 432 14.67 8.61 6.75
C ALA A 432 16.11 8.10 6.63
N LEU A 433 16.84 8.57 5.61
CA LEU A 433 18.22 8.16 5.36
C LEU A 433 19.11 8.23 6.61
N ASN A 434 18.99 9.28 7.41
CA ASN A 434 19.81 9.44 8.62
C ASN A 434 19.48 8.39 9.68
N ILE A 435 18.21 8.01 9.81
CA ILE A 435 17.77 6.94 10.71
C ILE A 435 18.23 5.58 10.18
N TRP A 436 18.09 5.34 8.88
CA TRP A 436 18.59 4.12 8.23
C TRP A 436 20.11 3.96 8.43
N LEU A 437 20.87 5.03 8.19
CA LEU A 437 22.32 5.05 8.43
C LEU A 437 22.63 4.75 9.90
N ALA A 438 21.98 5.44 10.84
CA ALA A 438 22.19 5.23 12.26
C ALA A 438 21.89 3.78 12.70
N LYS A 439 20.74 3.22 12.29
CA LYS A 439 20.35 1.82 12.58
C LYS A 439 21.38 0.81 12.06
N SER A 440 22.02 1.14 10.95
CA SER A 440 22.99 0.25 10.32
C SER A 440 24.37 0.24 11.00
N ILE A 441 24.70 1.23 11.84
CA ILE A 441 26.02 1.39 12.49
C ILE A 441 26.25 0.28 13.52
N PRO A 442 27.33 -0.52 13.41
CA PRO A 442 27.59 -1.65 14.30
C PRO A 442 28.30 -1.23 15.61
N VAL A 443 27.90 -0.10 16.19
CA VAL A 443 28.46 0.44 17.44
C VAL A 443 27.44 0.30 18.55
N THR A 444 27.79 -0.38 19.65
CA THR A 444 26.85 -0.65 20.75
C THR A 444 26.23 0.62 21.33
N GLY A 445 27.01 1.69 21.51
CA GLY A 445 26.49 2.96 22.01
C GLY A 445 25.38 3.54 21.12
N VAL A 446 25.52 3.43 19.79
CA VAL A 446 24.51 3.88 18.83
C VAL A 446 23.23 3.06 18.97
N SER A 447 23.32 1.73 19.06
CA SER A 447 22.15 0.87 19.27
C SER A 447 21.43 1.18 20.58
N VAL A 448 22.16 1.46 21.66
CA VAL A 448 21.59 1.85 22.95
C VAL A 448 20.85 3.17 22.82
N VAL A 449 21.47 4.19 22.19
CA VAL A 449 20.81 5.47 21.95
C VAL A 449 19.52 5.30 21.16
N LEU A 450 19.54 4.56 20.04
CA LEU A 450 18.35 4.35 19.23
C LEU A 450 17.22 3.65 19.99
N GLY A 451 17.54 2.60 20.76
CA GLY A 451 16.55 1.91 21.59
C GLY A 451 15.99 2.78 22.71
N THR A 452 16.83 3.60 23.37
CA THR A 452 16.38 4.56 24.39
C THR A 452 15.48 5.64 23.78
N LEU A 453 15.77 6.13 22.57
CA LEU A 453 14.90 7.09 21.89
C LEU A 453 13.53 6.48 21.56
N GLU A 454 13.50 5.24 21.08
CA GLU A 454 12.26 4.51 20.83
C GLU A 454 11.44 4.30 22.11
N ASP A 455 12.10 3.93 23.21
CA ASP A 455 11.44 3.79 24.52
C ASP A 455 10.90 5.13 25.05
N ILE A 456 11.61 6.24 24.84
CA ILE A 456 11.12 7.59 25.17
C ILE A 456 9.87 7.92 24.36
N TYR A 457 9.88 7.67 23.05
CA TYR A 457 8.72 7.91 22.20
C TYR A 457 7.51 7.08 22.67
N LEU A 458 7.71 5.78 22.93
CA LEU A 458 6.66 4.89 23.44
C LEU A 458 6.20 5.28 24.85
N PHE A 459 7.09 5.82 25.69
CA PHE A 459 6.75 6.29 27.02
C PHE A 459 5.77 7.47 26.95
N PHE A 460 6.07 8.48 26.14
CA PHE A 460 5.21 9.65 26.02
C PHE A 460 3.90 9.35 25.27
N SER A 461 3.92 8.48 24.25
CA SER A 461 2.71 8.13 23.48
C SER A 461 1.68 7.28 24.26
N LYS A 462 2.06 6.68 25.40
CA LYS A 462 1.15 5.91 26.26
C LYS A 462 0.00 6.74 26.84
N SER A 463 0.19 8.05 27.03
CA SER A 463 -0.82 8.89 27.67
C SER A 463 -0.74 10.35 27.23
N PRO A 464 -1.88 10.98 26.89
CA PRO A 464 -1.92 12.40 26.57
C PRO A 464 -1.60 13.31 27.76
N ASN A 465 -1.57 12.78 28.98
CA ASN A 465 -1.07 13.51 30.15
C ASN A 465 0.47 13.64 30.11
N LEU A 466 1.17 12.58 29.69
CA LEU A 466 2.64 12.56 29.61
C LEU A 466 3.13 13.49 28.50
N GLU A 467 2.46 13.48 27.34
CA GLU A 467 2.73 14.42 26.26
C GLU A 467 2.59 15.88 26.72
N ARG A 468 1.52 16.19 27.45
CA ARG A 468 1.30 17.55 27.99
C ARG A 468 2.37 17.97 28.99
N GLU A 469 2.79 17.08 29.90
CA GLU A 469 3.87 17.38 30.85
C GLU A 469 5.19 17.71 30.12
N LEU A 470 5.48 17.01 29.02
CA LEU A 470 6.63 17.31 28.17
C LEU A 470 6.48 18.66 27.48
N GLU A 471 5.32 18.95 26.87
CA GLU A 471 5.04 20.24 26.23
C GLU A 471 5.12 21.42 27.20
N ASP A 472 4.65 21.25 28.43
CA ASP A 472 4.72 22.26 29.49
C ASP A 472 6.17 22.48 29.94
N THR A 473 6.95 21.41 30.06
CA THR A 473 8.40 21.50 30.37
C THR A 473 9.17 22.21 29.26
N VAL A 474 8.89 21.91 27.99
CA VAL A 474 9.44 22.65 26.84
C VAL A 474 9.04 24.12 26.90
N SER A 475 7.77 24.41 27.17
CA SER A 475 7.30 25.81 27.31
C SER A 475 8.05 26.57 28.40
N SER A 476 8.31 25.91 29.54
CA SER A 476 9.03 26.49 30.67
C SER A 476 10.51 26.77 30.38
N LEU A 477 11.18 25.93 29.57
CA LEU A 477 12.59 26.12 29.25
C LEU A 477 12.82 27.08 28.08
N PHE A 478 11.85 27.21 27.18
CA PHE A 478 11.93 28.07 26.00
C PHE A 478 11.11 29.36 26.17
N MET A 479 10.90 29.83 27.39
CA MET A 479 10.19 31.10 27.67
C MET A 479 10.85 32.31 26.97
N ASP A 480 12.17 32.30 26.85
CA ASP A 480 12.94 33.35 26.18
C ASP A 480 12.85 33.29 24.64
N ASN A 481 12.38 32.17 24.08
CA ASN A 481 12.17 31.97 22.65
C ASN A 481 10.91 31.14 22.38
N VAL A 482 9.76 31.80 22.56
CA VAL A 482 8.43 31.18 22.45
C VAL A 482 8.19 30.57 21.07
N GLU A 483 8.69 31.19 20.00
CA GLU A 483 8.57 30.67 18.63
C GLU A 483 9.24 29.30 18.49
N LYS A 484 10.50 29.18 18.95
CA LYS A 484 11.22 27.91 18.96
C LYS A 484 10.55 26.88 19.87
N GLY A 485 10.05 27.29 21.03
CA GLY A 485 9.31 26.41 21.93
C GLY A 485 8.04 25.83 21.28
N ASN A 486 7.30 26.65 20.52
CA ASN A 486 6.11 26.20 19.79
C ASN A 486 6.47 25.29 18.62
N GLU A 487 7.53 25.59 17.87
CA GLU A 487 8.04 24.72 16.80
C GLU A 487 8.38 23.32 17.34
N LEU A 488 9.08 23.24 18.48
CA LEU A 488 9.45 21.97 19.10
C LEU A 488 8.23 21.17 19.60
N LYS A 489 7.19 21.84 20.10
CA LYS A 489 5.93 21.19 20.48
C LYS A 489 5.23 20.56 19.27
N GLU A 490 5.16 21.28 18.15
CA GLU A 490 4.59 20.74 16.91
C GLU A 490 5.40 19.54 16.38
N ILE A 491 6.73 19.58 16.52
CA ILE A 491 7.59 18.45 16.17
C ILE A 491 7.30 17.25 17.07
N LEU A 492 7.17 17.44 18.40
CA LEU A 492 6.91 16.37 19.36
C LEU A 492 5.55 15.68 19.16
N ARG A 493 4.54 16.41 18.64
CA ARG A 493 3.24 15.85 18.25
C ARG A 493 3.30 15.00 16.98
N SER A 494 4.36 15.13 16.19
CA SER A 494 4.60 14.33 14.99
C SER A 494 5.45 13.09 15.30
N GLU A 495 5.57 12.15 14.35
CA GLU A 495 6.52 11.04 14.45
C GLU A 495 7.97 11.53 14.32
N TRP A 496 8.48 12.19 15.36
CA TRP A 496 9.78 12.86 15.31
C TRP A 496 10.96 11.89 15.19
N ILE A 497 10.78 10.62 15.57
CA ILE A 497 11.80 9.56 15.43
C ILE A 497 12.15 9.28 13.98
N SER A 498 11.20 9.40 13.05
CA SER A 498 11.39 9.02 11.65
C SER A 498 11.94 10.16 10.78
N ARG A 499 12.34 11.29 11.37
CA ARG A 499 12.81 12.49 10.65
C ARG A 499 14.31 12.44 10.30
N HIS A 500 14.73 13.28 9.36
CA HIS A 500 16.16 13.44 9.05
C HIS A 500 16.95 14.25 10.10
N ASP A 501 16.25 15.09 10.87
CA ASP A 501 16.82 15.95 11.91
C ASP A 501 16.57 15.47 13.35
N THR A 502 16.14 14.21 13.51
CA THR A 502 15.86 13.61 14.82
C THR A 502 16.96 13.85 15.84
N PHE A 503 18.23 13.62 15.48
CA PHE A 503 19.35 13.78 16.40
C PHE A 503 19.60 15.26 16.80
N GLU A 504 19.34 16.21 15.90
CA GLU A 504 19.42 17.65 16.18
C GLU A 504 18.30 18.09 17.14
N ILE A 505 17.09 17.59 16.89
CA ILE A 505 15.92 17.80 17.74
C ILE A 505 16.18 17.24 19.14
N ILE A 506 16.69 16.01 19.25
CA ILE A 506 16.98 15.39 20.54
C ILE A 506 18.06 16.14 21.31
N VAL A 507 19.17 16.52 20.68
CA VAL A 507 20.19 17.33 21.34
C VAL A 507 19.61 18.66 21.86
N THR A 508 18.70 19.27 21.10
CA THR A 508 18.00 20.50 21.51
C THR A 508 17.05 20.26 22.69
N LEU A 509 16.35 19.12 22.70
CA LEU A 509 15.35 18.76 23.70
C LEU A 509 15.90 18.02 24.91
N LEU A 510 17.16 17.60 24.90
CA LEU A 510 17.73 16.69 25.89
C LEU A 510 17.51 17.17 27.33
N HIS A 511 17.77 18.46 27.58
CA HIS A 511 17.52 19.07 28.89
C HIS A 511 16.03 19.08 29.28
N SER A 512 15.14 19.32 28.31
CA SER A 512 13.68 19.28 28.54
C SER A 512 13.21 17.87 28.88
N LEU A 513 13.75 16.86 28.19
CA LEU A 513 13.44 15.46 28.43
C LEU A 513 13.90 15.02 29.83
N VAL A 514 15.15 15.32 30.20
CA VAL A 514 15.68 14.99 31.54
C VAL A 514 14.85 15.65 32.63
N LEU A 515 14.60 16.96 32.54
CA LEU A 515 13.79 17.66 33.55
C LEU A 515 12.36 17.12 33.65
N CYS A 516 11.72 16.81 32.53
CA CYS A 516 10.38 16.24 32.51
C CYS A 516 10.36 14.86 33.18
N LEU A 517 11.31 13.99 32.82
CA LEU A 517 11.40 12.64 33.38
C LEU A 517 11.74 12.67 34.87
N ASP A 518 12.60 13.59 35.33
CA ASP A 518 12.90 13.76 36.76
C ASP A 518 11.68 14.25 37.55
N ARG A 519 10.89 15.18 36.99
CA ARG A 519 9.63 15.62 37.60
C ARG A 519 8.65 14.46 37.78
N ILE A 520 8.52 13.62 36.75
CA ILE A 520 7.66 12.42 36.80
C ILE A 520 8.22 11.39 37.79
N ALA A 521 9.53 11.14 37.75
CA ALA A 521 10.19 10.14 38.61
C ALA A 521 10.14 10.51 40.10
N CYS A 522 10.29 11.80 40.42
CA CYS A 522 10.26 12.33 41.78
C CYS A 522 8.88 12.83 42.23
N ASP A 523 7.80 12.49 41.51
CA ASP A 523 6.46 12.93 41.85
C ASP A 523 6.00 12.37 43.20
N ASN A 524 5.94 13.24 44.21
CA ASN A 524 5.44 12.91 45.54
C ASN A 524 3.92 13.13 45.68
N THR A 525 3.26 13.63 44.63
CA THR A 525 1.81 13.92 44.64
C THR A 525 0.95 12.71 44.25
N PHE A 526 1.58 11.57 43.94
CA PHE A 526 0.93 10.34 43.46
C PHE A 526 0.06 10.58 42.21
N SER A 527 0.39 11.58 41.40
CA SER A 527 -0.30 11.85 40.12
C SER A 527 0.02 10.78 39.08
N TRP A 528 1.17 10.13 39.20
CA TRP A 528 1.62 9.02 38.37
C TRP A 528 1.65 7.70 39.14
N ASN A 529 1.35 6.60 38.45
CA ASN A 529 1.48 5.27 39.03
C ASN A 529 2.97 4.87 39.16
N THR A 530 3.27 3.93 40.06
CA THR A 530 4.64 3.49 40.35
C THR A 530 5.38 2.92 39.13
N ARG A 531 4.67 2.32 38.17
CA ARG A 531 5.29 1.80 36.94
C ARG A 531 5.81 2.95 36.08
N ILE A 532 5.01 3.99 35.89
CA ILE A 532 5.38 5.21 35.14
C ILE A 532 6.56 5.91 35.82
N THR A 533 6.50 6.13 37.14
CA THR A 533 7.59 6.83 37.86
C THR A 533 8.90 6.03 37.82
N SER A 534 8.83 4.71 37.98
CA SER A 534 10.01 3.82 37.87
C SER A 534 10.61 3.81 36.45
N HIS A 535 9.77 3.80 35.41
CA HIS A 535 10.22 3.83 34.02
C HIS A 535 10.82 5.21 33.68
N ALA A 536 10.20 6.30 34.13
CA ALA A 536 10.74 7.64 33.98
C ALA A 536 12.13 7.79 34.63
N PHE A 537 12.33 7.20 35.82
CA PHE A 537 13.63 7.18 36.49
C PHE A 537 14.70 6.45 35.67
N VAL A 538 14.36 5.29 35.09
CA VAL A 538 15.29 4.52 34.23
C VAL A 538 15.66 5.33 32.98
N LEU A 539 14.68 5.95 32.32
CA LEU A 539 14.90 6.78 31.14
C LEU A 539 15.74 8.02 31.47
N SER A 540 15.46 8.71 32.58
CA SER A 540 16.26 9.85 33.03
C SER A 540 17.70 9.45 33.32
N SER A 541 17.90 8.31 33.98
CA SER A 541 19.23 7.75 34.25
C SER A 541 20.00 7.44 32.97
N ALA A 542 19.32 6.96 31.92
CA ALA A 542 19.94 6.69 30.62
C ALA A 542 20.33 7.98 29.88
N LEU A 543 19.47 9.02 29.90
CA LEU A 543 19.74 10.31 29.27
C LEU A 543 20.84 11.12 29.96
N THR A 544 21.05 10.86 31.26
CA THR A 544 22.10 11.49 32.08
C THR A 544 23.41 10.70 32.09
N ASP A 545 23.52 9.63 31.31
CA ASP A 545 24.80 8.96 31.09
C ASP A 545 25.63 9.72 30.06
N PHE A 546 26.90 10.00 30.38
CA PHE A 546 27.79 10.70 29.46
C PHE A 546 28.01 9.92 28.16
N ASP A 547 28.01 8.58 28.21
CA ASP A 547 28.09 7.72 27.02
C ASP A 547 26.90 7.98 26.06
N PHE A 548 25.71 8.23 26.60
CA PHE A 548 24.54 8.61 25.80
C PHE A 548 24.73 10.00 25.20
N VAL A 549 25.12 10.99 26.01
CA VAL A 549 25.30 12.40 25.60
C VAL A 549 26.33 12.53 24.47
N VAL A 550 27.51 11.93 24.61
CA VAL A 550 28.56 11.99 23.59
C VAL A 550 28.15 11.25 22.32
N THR A 551 27.42 10.13 22.46
CA THR A 551 26.93 9.36 21.30
C THR A 551 25.90 10.14 20.50
N ILE A 552 24.90 10.75 21.14
CA ILE A 552 23.88 11.52 20.44
C ILE A 552 24.45 12.77 19.76
N VAL A 553 25.42 13.44 20.38
CA VAL A 553 26.10 14.61 19.79
C VAL A 553 26.94 14.21 18.57
N ILE A 554 27.70 13.11 18.66
CA ILE A 554 28.45 12.59 17.50
C ILE A 554 27.51 12.17 16.38
N LEU A 555 26.40 11.47 16.67
CA LEU A 555 25.40 11.10 15.66
C LEU A 555 24.78 12.33 14.99
N LYS A 556 24.39 13.34 15.77
CA LYS A 556 23.89 14.63 15.25
C LYS A 556 24.88 15.23 14.26
N ASN A 557 26.13 15.40 14.66
CA ASN A 557 27.11 16.10 13.84
C ASN A 557 27.54 15.26 12.63
N ALA A 558 27.76 13.95 12.80
CA ALA A 558 28.12 13.03 11.71
C ALA A 558 27.03 12.92 10.64
N LEU A 559 25.76 12.87 11.02
CA LEU A 559 24.63 12.73 10.09
C LEU A 559 24.09 14.08 9.58
N SER A 560 24.62 15.20 10.08
CA SER A 560 24.29 16.54 9.56
C SER A 560 24.67 16.68 8.08
N PHE A 561 25.79 16.08 7.66
CA PHE A 561 26.30 16.10 6.29
C PHE A 561 25.38 15.37 5.30
N THR A 562 24.56 14.42 5.78
CA THR A 562 23.62 13.66 4.95
C THR A 562 22.17 14.16 5.06
N ARG A 563 21.88 15.13 5.94
CA ARG A 563 20.52 15.62 6.21
C ARG A 563 19.83 16.17 4.96
N ALA A 564 20.45 17.15 4.30
CA ALA A 564 19.86 17.80 3.12
C ALA A 564 19.73 16.82 1.95
N PHE A 565 20.76 15.98 1.76
CA PHE A 565 20.77 14.93 0.75
C PHE A 565 19.64 13.92 0.97
N GLY A 566 19.48 13.41 2.19
CA GLY A 566 18.40 12.50 2.57
C GLY A 566 17.01 13.11 2.36
N LYS A 567 16.81 14.37 2.78
CA LYS A 567 15.55 15.09 2.58
C LYS A 567 15.19 15.23 1.10
N ASN A 568 16.18 15.49 0.24
CA ASN A 568 15.95 15.61 -1.20
C ASN A 568 15.65 14.25 -1.84
N LEU A 569 16.26 13.17 -1.36
CA LEU A 569 15.97 11.80 -1.85
C LEU A 569 14.55 11.31 -1.54
N GLN A 570 13.94 11.82 -0.48
CA GLN A 570 12.56 11.52 -0.09
C GLN A 570 11.63 12.72 -0.36
N GLY A 571 12.09 13.68 -1.17
CA GLY A 571 11.36 14.87 -1.57
C GLY A 571 10.61 14.69 -2.89
N LEU A 572 10.46 15.78 -3.64
CA LEU A 572 9.84 15.74 -4.97
C LEU A 572 10.76 15.00 -5.96
N THR A 573 10.19 14.44 -7.03
CA THR A 573 10.96 13.68 -8.04
C THR A 573 12.14 14.45 -8.64
N SER A 574 12.02 15.78 -8.79
CA SER A 574 13.14 16.64 -9.18
C SER A 574 14.27 16.71 -8.17
N ASP A 575 13.92 16.70 -6.89
CA ASP A 575 14.88 16.78 -5.79
C ASP A 575 15.62 15.44 -5.69
N VAL A 576 14.93 14.32 -5.88
CA VAL A 576 15.53 12.98 -5.94
C VAL A 576 16.54 12.89 -7.10
N PHE A 577 16.16 13.37 -8.29
CA PHE A 577 17.05 13.40 -9.45
C PHE A 577 18.28 14.28 -9.18
N SER A 578 18.08 15.46 -8.59
CA SER A 578 19.18 16.37 -8.24
C SER A 578 20.09 15.79 -7.16
N ALA A 579 19.51 15.12 -6.16
CA ALA A 579 20.23 14.43 -5.10
C ALA A 579 21.14 13.35 -5.68
N ALA A 580 20.63 12.50 -6.57
CA ALA A 580 21.41 11.46 -7.24
C ALA A 580 22.66 12.01 -7.95
N ASN A 581 22.56 13.20 -8.55
CA ASN A 581 23.71 13.88 -9.19
C ASN A 581 24.68 14.53 -8.19
N SER A 582 24.24 14.81 -6.97
CA SER A 582 25.04 15.43 -5.90
C SER A 582 25.78 14.44 -5.00
N LEU A 583 25.51 13.13 -5.10
CA LEU A 583 26.07 12.10 -4.23
C LEU A 583 27.60 12.17 -4.14
N THR A 584 28.29 12.41 -5.27
CA THR A 584 29.75 12.52 -5.29
C THR A 584 30.26 13.66 -4.41
N ALA A 585 29.55 14.80 -4.36
CA ALA A 585 29.90 15.93 -3.51
C ALA A 585 29.69 15.59 -2.02
N VAL A 586 28.61 14.88 -1.68
CA VAL A 586 28.33 14.41 -0.30
C VAL A 586 29.42 13.43 0.14
N LEU A 587 29.78 12.45 -0.70
CA LEU A 587 30.85 11.52 -0.41
C LEU A 587 32.20 12.23 -0.25
N HIS A 588 32.52 13.20 -1.10
CA HIS A 588 33.75 13.99 -0.96
C HIS A 588 33.80 14.71 0.39
N THR A 589 32.71 15.38 0.78
CA THR A 589 32.60 16.09 2.05
C THR A 589 32.81 15.15 3.24
N LEU A 590 32.19 13.96 3.23
CA LEU A 590 32.38 12.98 4.29
C LEU A 590 33.80 12.41 4.35
N ASN A 591 34.46 12.21 3.20
CA ASN A 591 35.87 11.78 3.18
C ASN A 591 36.79 12.88 3.72
N GLU A 592 36.53 14.15 3.42
CA GLU A 592 37.27 15.28 3.99
C GLU A 592 37.11 15.34 5.52
N VAL A 593 35.90 15.08 6.04
CA VAL A 593 35.66 14.96 7.48
C VAL A 593 36.45 13.80 8.08
N MET A 594 36.52 12.66 7.40
CA MET A 594 37.32 11.50 7.83
C MET A 594 38.83 11.81 7.83
N GLU A 595 39.34 12.48 6.81
CA GLU A 595 40.76 12.86 6.71
C GLU A 595 41.15 13.85 7.81
N ASN A 596 40.23 14.70 8.26
CA ASN A 596 40.43 15.70 9.31
C ASN A 596 39.70 15.36 10.62
N ILE A 597 39.46 14.06 10.88
CA ILE A 597 38.57 13.62 11.97
C ILE A 597 39.01 14.09 13.36
N GLU A 598 40.30 14.34 13.56
CA GLU A 598 40.84 14.83 14.84
C GLU A 598 40.24 16.19 15.21
N VAL A 599 40.25 17.13 14.25
CA VAL A 599 39.70 18.48 14.44
C VAL A 599 38.18 18.42 14.62
N TYR A 600 37.49 17.64 13.78
CA TYR A 600 36.03 17.50 13.91
C TYR A 600 35.63 16.86 15.25
N HIS A 601 36.35 15.83 15.67
CA HIS A 601 36.08 15.15 16.94
C HIS A 601 36.29 16.06 18.13
N GLU A 602 37.36 16.88 18.15
CA GLU A 602 37.62 17.85 19.22
C GLU A 602 36.38 18.75 19.43
N PHE A 603 35.83 19.32 18.34
CA PHE A 603 34.61 20.13 18.42
C PHE A 603 33.37 19.35 18.87
N TRP A 604 33.19 18.11 18.39
CA TRP A 604 32.02 17.30 18.78
C TRP A 604 32.10 16.88 20.25
N PHE A 605 33.29 16.57 20.73
CA PHE A 605 33.54 16.21 22.12
C PHE A 605 33.36 17.42 23.03
N GLU A 606 33.86 18.59 22.66
CA GLU A 606 33.63 19.84 23.39
C GLU A 606 32.12 20.19 23.46
N GLU A 607 31.38 20.03 22.37
CA GLU A 607 29.92 20.20 22.37
C GLU A 607 29.24 19.26 23.38
N ALA A 608 29.63 17.98 23.42
CA ALA A 608 29.10 17.01 24.36
C ALA A 608 29.45 17.36 25.82
N MET A 609 30.67 17.84 26.07
CA MET A 609 31.12 18.31 27.39
C MET A 609 30.31 19.52 27.86
N ASN A 610 30.08 20.49 26.99
CA ASN A 610 29.27 21.67 27.29
C ASN A 610 27.81 21.31 27.57
N LEU A 611 27.25 20.37 26.79
CA LEU A 611 25.89 19.87 26.99
C LEU A 611 25.75 19.11 28.31
N ALA A 612 26.73 18.26 28.65
CA ALA A 612 26.78 17.55 29.93
C ALA A 612 26.92 18.52 31.12
N ALA A 613 27.81 19.50 31.01
CA ALA A 613 28.02 20.52 32.04
C ALA A 613 26.75 21.35 32.31
N LYS A 614 25.97 21.68 31.27
CA LYS A 614 24.69 22.39 31.42
C LYS A 614 23.66 21.61 32.26
N MET A 615 23.78 20.28 32.31
CA MET A 615 22.87 19.39 33.03
C MET A 615 23.49 18.81 34.30
N ASP A 616 24.66 19.31 34.73
CA ASP A 616 25.43 18.78 35.86
C ASP A 616 25.76 17.28 35.76
N ILE A 617 25.90 16.76 34.53
CA ILE A 617 26.24 15.37 34.28
C ILE A 617 27.75 15.17 34.45
N PRO A 618 28.20 14.27 35.34
CA PRO A 618 29.62 13.96 35.48
C PRO A 618 30.11 13.18 34.25
N VAL A 619 31.27 13.58 33.74
CA VAL A 619 31.97 12.86 32.67
C VAL A 619 32.52 11.55 33.24
N LYS A 620 31.70 10.50 33.19
CA LYS A 620 32.07 9.15 33.62
C LYS A 620 32.54 8.35 32.40
N LEU A 621 33.74 7.81 32.51
CA LEU A 621 34.34 6.99 31.47
C LEU A 621 33.75 5.56 31.47
N PRO A 622 33.51 4.95 30.29
CA PRO A 622 32.91 3.61 30.21
C PRO A 622 33.72 2.54 30.96
N GLY A 623 33.05 1.51 31.48
CA GLY A 623 33.71 0.43 32.22
C GLY A 623 34.71 -0.41 31.38
N ARG A 624 34.68 -0.31 30.05
CA ARG A 624 35.70 -0.92 29.16
C ARG A 624 37.00 -0.11 29.15
N PHE A 625 36.90 1.22 29.18
CA PHE A 625 38.03 2.14 29.29
C PHE A 625 38.83 1.86 30.58
N HIS A 626 38.11 1.75 31.71
CA HIS A 626 38.71 1.43 33.01
C HIS A 626 39.45 0.08 32.97
N ARG A 627 38.88 -0.95 32.34
CA ARG A 627 39.54 -2.26 32.18
C ARG A 627 40.79 -2.20 31.31
N MET A 628 40.82 -1.39 30.25
CA MET A 628 41.99 -1.21 29.38
C MET A 628 43.12 -0.44 30.06
N GLN A 629 42.80 0.59 30.86
CA GLN A 629 43.78 1.31 31.68
C GLN A 629 44.34 0.44 32.83
N HIS A 630 43.48 -0.30 33.54
CA HIS A 630 43.92 -1.19 34.62
C HIS A 630 44.86 -2.32 34.14
N MET A 631 44.77 -2.71 32.87
CA MET A 631 45.65 -3.72 32.25
C MET A 631 46.94 -3.13 31.66
N ASN A 632 47.20 -1.81 31.78
CA ASN A 632 48.37 -1.10 31.22
C ASN A 632 48.58 -1.32 29.71
N LEU A 633 47.51 -1.56 28.94
CA LEU A 633 47.62 -1.81 27.50
C LEU A 633 47.86 -0.51 26.69
N GLN A 634 47.37 0.64 27.18
CA GLN A 634 47.61 1.97 26.60
C GLN A 634 47.64 3.07 27.70
N PRO A 635 48.83 3.55 28.12
CA PRO A 635 48.97 4.53 29.19
C PRO A 635 48.57 5.97 28.80
N ASP A 636 48.54 6.31 27.51
CA ASP A 636 48.23 7.67 27.01
C ASP A 636 46.74 7.88 26.64
N LEU A 637 45.86 6.91 26.95
CA LEU A 637 44.47 6.93 26.51
C LEU A 637 43.63 7.94 27.33
N THR A 638 43.22 9.05 26.70
CA THR A 638 42.26 10.02 27.25
C THR A 638 40.82 9.64 26.91
N SER A 639 39.83 10.22 27.60
CA SER A 639 38.40 10.07 27.29
C SER A 639 38.09 10.45 25.84
N GLU A 640 38.63 11.58 25.40
CA GLU A 640 38.50 12.09 24.04
C GLU A 640 39.04 11.09 23.01
N ILE A 641 40.29 10.61 23.16
CA ILE A 641 40.88 9.64 22.24
C ILE A 641 40.04 8.36 22.20
N PHE A 642 39.52 7.91 23.34
CA PHE A 642 38.66 6.73 23.39
C PHE A 642 37.39 6.89 22.55
N TYR A 643 36.64 7.99 22.68
CA TYR A 643 35.43 8.20 21.88
C TYR A 643 35.74 8.50 20.40
N LYS A 644 36.91 9.07 20.10
CA LYS A 644 37.37 9.20 18.71
C LYS A 644 37.46 7.83 18.03
N GLU A 645 38.22 6.92 18.64
CA GLU A 645 38.51 5.59 18.10
C GLU A 645 37.30 4.64 18.18
N ALA A 646 36.56 4.66 19.28
CA ALA A 646 35.47 3.72 19.53
C ALA A 646 34.14 4.13 18.87
N LEU A 647 33.96 5.42 18.53
CA LEU A 647 32.69 5.94 18.09
C LEU A 647 32.79 6.84 16.84
N SER A 648 33.58 7.92 16.86
CA SER A 648 33.59 8.90 15.76
C SER A 648 34.13 8.33 14.45
N ILE A 649 35.28 7.66 14.49
CA ILE A 649 35.89 7.02 13.32
C ILE A 649 34.96 5.92 12.76
N PRO A 650 34.51 4.92 13.55
CA PRO A 650 33.59 3.90 13.05
C PRO A 650 32.29 4.47 12.48
N THR A 651 31.75 5.53 13.09
CA THR A 651 30.50 6.17 12.65
C THR A 651 30.65 6.76 11.25
N ILE A 652 31.64 7.63 11.02
CA ILE A 652 31.81 8.29 9.72
C ILE A 652 32.23 7.28 8.64
N GLN A 653 33.12 6.32 8.97
CA GLN A 653 33.50 5.25 8.03
C GLN A 653 32.27 4.45 7.59
N HIS A 654 31.41 4.09 8.54
CA HIS A 654 30.20 3.33 8.26
C HIS A 654 29.19 4.15 7.46
N VAL A 655 29.03 5.44 7.74
CA VAL A 655 28.17 6.33 6.95
C VAL A 655 28.64 6.41 5.49
N ILE A 656 29.94 6.59 5.26
CA ILE A 656 30.53 6.60 3.90
C ILE A 656 30.26 5.27 3.19
N GLN A 657 30.49 4.15 3.87
CA GLN A 657 30.28 2.83 3.29
C GLN A 657 28.80 2.55 3.03
N GLY A 658 27.91 2.92 3.95
CA GLY A 658 26.46 2.76 3.78
C GLY A 658 25.92 3.50 2.57
N LEU A 659 26.39 4.73 2.32
CA LEU A 659 26.05 5.47 1.10
C LEU A 659 26.56 4.76 -0.16
N LYS A 660 27.81 4.26 -0.15
CA LYS A 660 28.36 3.51 -1.30
C LYS A 660 27.61 2.20 -1.56
N ASP A 661 27.22 1.48 -0.50
CA ASP A 661 26.50 0.21 -0.59
C ASP A 661 25.11 0.40 -1.22
N VAL A 662 24.36 1.41 -0.77
CA VAL A 662 22.97 1.63 -1.22
C VAL A 662 22.91 2.36 -2.56
N PHE A 663 23.81 3.30 -2.82
CA PHE A 663 23.86 4.02 -4.11
C PHE A 663 24.81 3.36 -5.11
N SER A 664 24.53 2.09 -5.40
CA SER A 664 25.19 1.36 -6.49
C SER A 664 24.99 2.06 -7.84
N GLU A 665 25.84 1.72 -8.82
CA GLU A 665 25.71 2.25 -10.18
C GLU A 665 24.32 1.98 -10.78
N GLN A 666 23.76 0.81 -10.48
CA GLN A 666 22.42 0.41 -10.91
C GLN A 666 21.34 1.31 -10.30
N HIS A 667 21.41 1.55 -8.99
CA HIS A 667 20.47 2.43 -8.31
C HIS A 667 20.57 3.86 -8.84
N LEU A 668 21.78 4.38 -9.05
CA LEU A 668 21.97 5.71 -9.64
C LEU A 668 21.43 5.81 -11.07
N LYS A 669 21.62 4.78 -11.90
CA LYS A 669 21.01 4.71 -13.24
C LYS A 669 19.48 4.77 -13.15
N ALA A 670 18.87 4.01 -12.23
CA ALA A 670 17.44 4.04 -11.99
C ALA A 670 16.95 5.44 -11.56
N LEU A 671 17.63 6.10 -10.62
CA LEU A 671 17.28 7.47 -10.21
C LEU A 671 17.46 8.49 -11.34
N LYS A 672 18.44 8.31 -12.22
CA LYS A 672 18.62 9.20 -13.39
C LYS A 672 17.54 9.00 -14.46
N CYS A 673 16.87 7.85 -14.49
CA CYS A 673 15.67 7.66 -15.32
C CYS A 673 14.49 8.54 -14.88
N LEU A 674 14.55 9.22 -13.72
CA LEU A 674 13.58 10.26 -13.36
C LEU A 674 13.61 11.45 -14.31
N SER A 675 14.64 11.58 -15.15
CA SER A 675 14.65 12.51 -16.29
C SER A 675 13.51 12.26 -17.31
N LEU A 676 12.79 11.13 -17.21
CA LEU A 676 11.58 10.85 -17.98
C LEU A 676 10.35 11.60 -17.47
N VAL A 677 10.37 12.08 -16.22
CA VAL A 677 9.27 12.84 -15.63
C VAL A 677 9.25 14.26 -16.20
N PRO A 678 8.11 14.75 -16.72
CA PRO A 678 8.02 16.05 -17.39
C PRO A 678 8.56 17.24 -16.58
N SER A 679 8.32 17.31 -15.27
CA SER A 679 8.87 18.37 -14.40
C SER A 679 10.41 18.40 -14.43
N VAL A 680 11.04 17.24 -14.33
CA VAL A 680 12.50 17.06 -14.39
C VAL A 680 13.04 17.42 -15.77
N MET A 681 12.34 17.02 -16.84
CA MET A 681 12.70 17.45 -18.20
C MET A 681 12.71 18.98 -18.34
N GLY A 682 11.72 19.65 -17.74
CA GLY A 682 11.63 21.10 -17.71
C GLY A 682 12.85 21.76 -17.04
N GLN A 683 13.27 21.24 -15.89
CA GLN A 683 14.47 21.70 -15.17
C GLN A 683 15.74 21.49 -15.99
N LEU A 684 15.85 20.36 -16.69
CA LEU A 684 16.94 20.04 -17.59
C LEU A 684 16.86 20.75 -18.94
N LYS A 685 15.92 21.71 -19.11
CA LYS A 685 15.70 22.45 -20.35
C LYS A 685 15.57 21.54 -21.58
N PHE A 686 15.09 20.31 -21.38
CA PHE A 686 14.95 19.28 -22.41
C PHE A 686 16.27 18.91 -23.14
N SER A 687 17.43 19.06 -22.50
CA SER A 687 18.75 18.80 -23.11
C SER A 687 19.35 17.42 -22.80
N THR A 688 18.59 16.48 -22.25
CA THR A 688 19.12 15.18 -21.79
C THR A 688 19.60 14.27 -22.92
N SER A 689 20.77 13.65 -22.80
CA SER A 689 21.29 12.67 -23.78
C SER A 689 21.33 11.24 -23.23
N GLU A 690 20.71 10.98 -22.08
CA GLU A 690 20.96 9.80 -21.26
C GLU A 690 20.08 8.59 -21.61
N GLU A 691 20.06 8.19 -22.88
CA GLU A 691 19.38 6.95 -23.31
C GLU A 691 19.97 5.70 -22.61
N HIS A 692 21.27 5.73 -22.32
CA HIS A 692 22.02 4.63 -21.68
C HIS A 692 21.57 4.26 -20.27
N ASN A 693 20.85 5.14 -19.55
CA ASN A 693 20.36 4.79 -18.20
C ASN A 693 19.23 3.76 -18.25
N THR A 694 18.54 3.67 -19.40
CA THR A 694 17.39 2.78 -19.59
C THR A 694 17.80 1.36 -20.00
N ASP A 695 19.08 1.14 -20.33
CA ASP A 695 19.59 -0.16 -20.78
C ASP A 695 19.35 -1.29 -19.77
N LEU A 696 19.34 -0.97 -18.48
CA LEU A 696 19.07 -1.90 -17.38
C LEU A 696 17.70 -2.60 -17.53
N TYR A 697 16.71 -1.87 -18.03
CA TYR A 697 15.32 -2.31 -18.11
C TYR A 697 14.92 -2.71 -19.53
N LYS A 698 15.88 -2.81 -20.45
CA LYS A 698 15.61 -3.09 -21.87
C LYS A 698 14.77 -4.34 -22.09
N TYR A 699 14.99 -5.39 -21.29
CA TYR A 699 14.23 -6.64 -21.36
C TYR A 699 12.82 -6.56 -20.76
N ASP A 700 12.52 -5.51 -20.00
CA ASP A 700 11.21 -5.26 -19.40
C ASP A 700 10.30 -4.44 -20.34
N LEU A 701 10.83 -3.95 -21.46
CA LEU A 701 10.12 -3.07 -22.37
C LEU A 701 9.29 -3.84 -23.40
N PRO A 702 8.07 -3.38 -23.73
CA PRO A 702 7.26 -4.00 -24.78
C PRO A 702 7.91 -3.98 -26.16
N SER A 703 8.66 -2.93 -26.50
CA SER A 703 9.27 -2.77 -27.82
C SER A 703 10.63 -2.04 -27.72
N PRO A 704 11.67 -2.72 -27.19
CA PRO A 704 12.93 -2.08 -26.83
C PRO A 704 13.66 -1.42 -28.01
N GLU A 705 13.48 -1.94 -29.23
CA GLU A 705 14.07 -1.41 -30.46
C GLU A 705 13.57 0.00 -30.82
N THR A 706 12.36 0.35 -30.37
CA THR A 706 11.71 1.63 -30.66
C THR A 706 11.92 2.69 -29.57
N LEU A 707 12.58 2.31 -28.47
CA LEU A 707 12.72 3.14 -27.28
C LEU A 707 13.33 4.51 -27.59
N SER A 708 14.44 4.58 -28.32
CA SER A 708 15.11 5.85 -28.65
C SER A 708 14.19 6.82 -29.39
N ALA A 709 13.45 6.33 -30.40
CA ALA A 709 12.48 7.13 -31.14
C ALA A 709 11.31 7.58 -30.26
N GLU A 710 10.85 6.71 -29.36
CA GLU A 710 9.77 7.00 -28.42
C GLU A 710 10.18 8.06 -27.37
N LEU A 711 11.38 7.94 -26.79
CA LEU A 711 11.98 8.92 -25.88
C LEU A 711 12.12 10.29 -26.53
N HIS A 712 12.55 10.32 -27.80
CA HIS A 712 12.61 11.55 -28.58
C HIS A 712 11.21 12.17 -28.73
N CYS A 713 10.21 11.40 -29.15
CA CYS A 713 8.83 11.87 -29.29
C CYS A 713 8.25 12.37 -27.96
N TRP A 714 8.49 11.64 -26.86
CA TRP A 714 8.07 12.01 -25.51
C TRP A 714 8.65 13.38 -25.11
N ARG A 715 9.93 13.60 -25.36
CA ARG A 715 10.59 14.89 -25.08
C ARG A 715 10.05 16.02 -25.95
N VAL A 716 9.92 15.80 -27.26
CA VAL A 716 9.41 16.81 -28.21
C VAL A 716 8.02 17.26 -27.79
N LYS A 717 7.16 16.32 -27.38
CA LYS A 717 5.82 16.62 -26.86
C LYS A 717 5.87 17.61 -25.69
N TRP A 718 6.67 17.34 -24.66
CA TRP A 718 6.71 18.19 -23.46
C TRP A 718 7.46 19.51 -23.68
N LYS A 719 8.43 19.52 -24.59
CA LYS A 719 9.13 20.74 -25.03
C LYS A 719 8.21 21.71 -25.75
N HIS A 720 7.30 21.20 -26.58
CA HIS A 720 6.36 21.99 -27.39
C HIS A 720 4.93 22.00 -26.84
N ARG A 721 4.77 21.72 -25.54
CA ARG A 721 3.47 21.79 -24.87
C ARG A 721 2.88 23.20 -24.93
N GLY A 722 1.55 23.30 -24.86
CA GLY A 722 0.86 24.58 -24.71
C GLY A 722 1.26 25.26 -23.40
N LYS A 723 1.29 26.59 -23.36
CA LYS A 723 1.68 27.35 -22.16
C LYS A 723 0.78 27.06 -20.96
N ASP A 724 -0.47 26.69 -21.21
CA ASP A 724 -1.47 26.38 -20.18
C ASP A 724 -1.39 24.92 -19.67
N VAL A 725 -0.47 24.11 -20.20
CA VAL A 725 -0.29 22.71 -19.80
C VAL A 725 0.82 22.61 -18.76
N GLU A 726 0.42 22.28 -17.54
CA GLU A 726 1.34 22.00 -16.44
C GLU A 726 2.12 20.70 -16.69
N LEU A 727 3.35 20.66 -16.17
CA LEU A 727 4.20 19.48 -16.23
C LEU A 727 3.87 18.60 -15.02
N SER A 728 3.62 17.31 -15.24
CA SER A 728 3.48 16.37 -14.11
C SER A 728 4.75 16.36 -13.26
N SER A 729 4.54 16.42 -11.95
CA SER A 729 5.56 16.66 -10.94
C SER A 729 6.27 15.39 -10.50
N ASN A 730 5.56 14.26 -10.52
CA ASN A 730 6.02 12.95 -10.06
C ASN A 730 5.71 11.82 -11.04
N ILE A 731 6.15 10.60 -10.71
CA ILE A 731 5.94 9.39 -11.52
C ILE A 731 4.45 9.05 -11.58
N PHE A 732 3.73 9.13 -10.46
CA PHE A 732 2.31 8.81 -10.35
C PHE A 732 1.45 9.64 -11.31
N GLU A 733 1.57 10.97 -11.27
CA GLU A 733 0.88 11.87 -12.19
C GLU A 733 1.24 11.57 -13.65
N SER A 734 2.51 11.23 -13.90
CA SER A 734 2.99 10.90 -15.25
C SER A 734 2.37 9.62 -15.79
N LEU A 735 2.17 8.61 -14.94
CA LEU A 735 1.46 7.36 -15.29
C LEU A 735 -0.03 7.57 -15.54
N HIS A 736 -0.63 8.62 -14.98
CA HIS A 736 -2.05 8.96 -15.15
C HIS A 736 -2.34 9.89 -16.34
N LEU A 737 -1.30 10.28 -17.09
CA LEU A 737 -1.47 11.12 -18.26
C LEU A 737 -2.27 10.39 -19.36
N PRO A 738 -3.32 10.99 -19.94
CA PRO A 738 -4.17 10.33 -20.94
C PRO A 738 -3.43 9.80 -22.18
N ASP A 739 -2.30 10.43 -22.48
CA ASP A 739 -1.49 10.14 -23.64
C ASP A 739 -0.35 9.15 -23.37
N ILE A 740 -0.11 8.74 -22.11
CA ILE A 740 1.00 7.84 -21.78
C ILE A 740 0.91 6.51 -22.53
N LYS A 741 -0.31 6.06 -22.84
CA LYS A 741 -0.62 4.88 -23.65
C LYS A 741 -0.04 4.92 -25.08
N PHE A 742 0.31 6.10 -25.60
CA PHE A 742 0.97 6.25 -26.91
C PHE A 742 2.49 6.07 -26.81
N PHE A 743 3.02 5.96 -25.60
CA PHE A 743 4.43 5.78 -25.28
C PHE A 743 4.58 4.52 -24.42
N PRO A 744 4.40 3.31 -25.00
CA PRO A 744 4.38 2.05 -24.25
C PRO A 744 5.69 1.71 -23.55
N ASN A 745 6.85 2.07 -24.11
CA ASN A 745 8.13 1.83 -23.46
C ASN A 745 8.37 2.82 -22.30
N VAL A 746 8.02 4.10 -22.47
CA VAL A 746 8.07 5.10 -21.39
C VAL A 746 7.12 4.69 -20.27
N TYR A 747 5.91 4.24 -20.61
CA TYR A 747 4.94 3.72 -19.66
C TYR A 747 5.52 2.56 -18.84
N ALA A 748 6.09 1.54 -19.51
CA ALA A 748 6.72 0.41 -18.84
C ALA A 748 7.88 0.83 -17.92
N LEU A 749 8.76 1.73 -18.38
CA LEU A 749 9.86 2.27 -17.56
C LEU A 749 9.34 2.98 -16.32
N LEU A 750 8.32 3.85 -16.45
CA LEU A 750 7.74 4.54 -15.31
C LEU A 750 7.07 3.57 -14.33
N LYS A 751 6.43 2.49 -14.79
CA LYS A 751 5.88 1.44 -13.91
C LYS A 751 6.98 0.75 -13.10
N VAL A 752 8.09 0.37 -13.74
CA VAL A 752 9.24 -0.27 -13.07
C VAL A 752 9.92 0.68 -12.07
N LEU A 753 10.05 1.97 -12.41
CA LEU A 753 10.63 2.95 -11.48
C LEU A 753 9.71 3.20 -10.28
N CYS A 754 8.39 3.28 -10.50
CA CYS A 754 7.41 3.58 -9.46
C CYS A 754 7.43 2.56 -8.31
N ILE A 755 7.69 1.29 -8.61
CA ILE A 755 7.74 0.23 -7.59
C ILE A 755 9.02 0.21 -6.77
N LEU A 756 10.02 1.04 -7.06
CA LEU A 756 11.25 1.07 -6.26
C LEU A 756 10.96 1.56 -4.83
N PRO A 757 11.49 0.90 -3.79
CA PRO A 757 11.21 1.25 -2.39
C PRO A 757 11.49 2.70 -1.97
N VAL A 758 12.42 3.38 -2.67
CA VAL A 758 12.82 4.77 -2.36
C VAL A 758 11.73 5.80 -2.62
N PHE A 759 10.78 5.52 -3.52
CA PHE A 759 9.70 6.45 -3.82
C PHE A 759 8.54 6.31 -2.86
N LYS A 760 7.93 7.43 -2.48
CA LYS A 760 6.81 7.44 -1.55
C LYS A 760 5.53 6.90 -2.21
N VAL A 761 4.70 6.22 -1.42
CA VAL A 761 3.33 5.88 -1.81
C VAL A 761 2.45 7.14 -1.70
N GLU A 762 1.86 7.58 -2.81
CA GLU A 762 1.14 8.86 -2.87
C GLU A 762 -0.17 8.87 -2.06
N ASN A 763 -0.83 7.71 -1.96
CA ASN A 763 -2.09 7.58 -1.24
C ASN A 763 -1.91 6.69 -0.01
N GLU A 764 -2.11 7.26 1.17
CA GLU A 764 -1.94 6.56 2.45
C GLU A 764 -2.83 5.32 2.62
N LYS A 765 -3.93 5.22 1.87
CA LYS A 765 -4.78 4.01 1.87
C LYS A 765 -4.01 2.78 1.40
N PHE A 766 -3.04 2.96 0.51
CA PHE A 766 -2.24 1.88 -0.06
C PHE A 766 -0.95 1.61 0.73
N GLU A 767 -0.78 2.26 1.89
CA GLU A 767 0.30 2.03 2.87
C GLU A 767 -0.28 1.64 4.25
N SER A 768 -1.56 1.25 4.31
CA SER A 768 -2.25 0.99 5.57
C SER A 768 -1.67 -0.19 6.36
N GLY A 769 -1.03 -1.14 5.67
CA GLY A 769 -0.45 -2.33 6.30
C GLY A 769 0.61 -1.98 7.36
N ARG A 770 1.45 -0.99 7.07
CA ARG A 770 2.49 -0.51 7.99
C ARG A 770 1.92 0.16 9.24
N LYS A 771 0.92 1.02 9.05
CA LYS A 771 0.20 1.68 10.16
C LYS A 771 -0.48 0.64 11.06
N ARG A 772 -1.12 -0.37 10.47
CA ARG A 772 -1.74 -1.47 11.22
C ARG A 772 -0.73 -2.34 11.95
N LEU A 773 0.42 -2.64 11.34
CA LEU A 773 1.50 -3.36 12.02
C LEU A 773 1.96 -2.59 13.26
N LYS A 774 2.20 -1.29 13.14
CA LYS A 774 2.58 -0.45 14.28
C LYS A 774 1.52 -0.49 15.39
N LEU A 775 0.25 -0.31 15.04
CA LEU A 775 -0.86 -0.39 15.99
C LEU A 775 -0.97 -1.76 16.67
N TYR A 776 -0.78 -2.85 15.92
CA TYR A 776 -0.76 -4.20 16.46
C TYR A 776 0.37 -4.37 17.49
N LEU A 777 1.58 -3.92 17.17
CA LEU A 777 2.73 -4.02 18.08
C LEU A 777 2.52 -3.16 19.35
N GLU A 778 1.94 -1.97 19.21
CA GLU A 778 1.67 -1.08 20.35
C GLU A 778 0.56 -1.59 21.26
N SER A 779 -0.47 -2.25 20.69
CA SER A 779 -1.65 -2.72 21.44
C SER A 779 -1.56 -4.16 21.94
N THR A 780 -0.69 -4.98 21.35
CA THR A 780 -0.54 -6.41 21.70
C THR A 780 0.69 -6.64 22.59
N PRO A 781 0.52 -7.19 23.81
CA PRO A 781 1.63 -7.59 24.68
C PRO A 781 2.57 -8.57 23.98
N VAL A 782 3.87 -8.46 24.23
CA VAL A 782 4.92 -9.24 23.54
C VAL A 782 4.64 -10.75 23.60
N GLU A 783 4.19 -11.24 24.75
CA GLU A 783 3.90 -12.65 25.02
C GLU A 783 2.69 -13.17 24.24
N GLN A 784 1.82 -12.27 23.77
CA GLN A 784 0.59 -12.60 23.03
C GLN A 784 0.74 -12.35 21.52
N ARG A 785 1.88 -11.82 21.07
CA ARG A 785 2.10 -11.54 19.65
C ARG A 785 2.31 -12.84 18.88
N SER A 786 1.39 -13.10 17.95
CA SER A 786 1.47 -14.20 16.98
C SER A 786 1.64 -13.65 15.56
N SER A 787 2.39 -14.35 14.72
CA SER A 787 2.56 -14.02 13.30
C SER A 787 1.25 -14.19 12.51
N GLN A 788 0.47 -15.22 12.83
CA GLN A 788 -0.81 -15.51 12.18
C GLN A 788 -1.87 -14.46 12.53
N LEU A 789 -2.03 -14.15 13.81
CA LEU A 789 -2.99 -13.14 14.26
C LEU A 789 -2.62 -11.74 13.74
N ALA A 790 -1.33 -11.41 13.72
CA ALA A 790 -0.84 -10.18 13.11
C ALA A 790 -1.24 -10.08 11.64
N LEU A 791 -1.06 -11.14 10.84
CA LEU A 791 -1.45 -11.12 9.43
C LEU A 791 -2.95 -10.90 9.25
N VAL A 792 -3.79 -11.58 10.04
CA VAL A 792 -5.25 -11.40 10.01
C VAL A 792 -5.64 -9.97 10.40
N ASN A 793 -4.99 -9.41 11.43
CA ASN A 793 -5.26 -8.07 11.92
C ASN A 793 -4.85 -6.98 10.91
N ILE A 794 -3.65 -7.10 10.34
CA ILE A 794 -3.10 -6.14 9.39
C ILE A 794 -3.88 -6.19 8.06
N SER A 795 -4.26 -7.39 7.63
CA SER A 795 -5.05 -7.64 6.41
C SER A 795 -6.55 -7.52 6.65
N TYR A 796 -6.96 -6.57 7.49
CA TYR A 796 -8.36 -6.39 7.92
C TYR A 796 -9.36 -6.30 6.77
N ASP A 797 -8.99 -5.57 5.70
CA ASP A 797 -9.85 -5.32 4.54
C ASP A 797 -9.87 -6.47 3.54
N SER A 798 -8.98 -7.45 3.69
CA SER A 798 -8.89 -8.57 2.76
C SER A 798 -10.17 -9.38 2.80
N LYS A 799 -10.70 -9.62 1.60
CA LYS A 799 -11.84 -10.52 1.42
C LYS A 799 -11.35 -11.95 1.63
N HIS A 800 -12.22 -12.77 2.19
CA HIS A 800 -11.96 -14.18 2.37
C HIS A 800 -13.21 -14.97 2.01
N ASP A 801 -12.98 -16.11 1.38
CA ASP A 801 -14.02 -17.07 1.05
C ASP A 801 -13.97 -18.20 2.08
N LEU A 802 -15.01 -18.27 2.93
CA LEU A 802 -15.10 -19.28 3.97
C LEU A 802 -15.20 -20.70 3.38
N ASP A 803 -15.82 -20.88 2.21
CA ASP A 803 -15.90 -22.19 1.55
C ASP A 803 -14.51 -22.67 1.14
N VAL A 804 -13.70 -21.78 0.54
CA VAL A 804 -12.32 -22.08 0.17
C VAL A 804 -11.46 -22.39 1.40
N MET A 805 -11.64 -21.65 2.49
CA MET A 805 -10.94 -21.91 3.75
C MET A 805 -11.29 -23.29 4.33
N VAL A 806 -12.57 -23.64 4.39
CA VAL A 806 -13.02 -24.95 4.89
C VAL A 806 -12.50 -26.08 4.01
N ASP A 807 -12.56 -25.95 2.69
CA ASP A 807 -12.05 -26.96 1.77
C ASP A 807 -10.53 -27.13 1.91
N THR A 808 -9.80 -26.04 2.11
CA THR A 808 -8.36 -26.06 2.37
C THR A 808 -8.04 -26.77 3.70
N TYR A 809 -8.78 -26.45 4.75
CA TYR A 809 -8.66 -27.10 6.06
C TYR A 809 -8.94 -28.61 5.98
N MET A 810 -10.00 -29.01 5.28
CA MET A 810 -10.37 -30.42 5.12
C MET A 810 -9.29 -31.20 4.36
N LYS A 811 -8.70 -30.62 3.31
CA LYS A 811 -7.56 -31.21 2.58
C LYS A 811 -6.32 -31.34 3.46
N MET A 812 -5.99 -30.30 4.23
CA MET A 812 -4.86 -30.30 5.17
C MET A 812 -5.01 -31.41 6.22
N VAL A 813 -6.19 -31.53 6.83
CA VAL A 813 -6.47 -32.56 7.86
C VAL A 813 -6.44 -33.97 7.25
N ALA A 814 -6.94 -34.15 6.02
CA ALA A 814 -6.87 -35.42 5.32
C ALA A 814 -5.40 -35.85 5.09
N ASN A 815 -4.55 -34.94 4.60
CA ASN A 815 -3.13 -35.23 4.34
C ASN A 815 -2.36 -35.57 5.62
N ASN A 816 -2.62 -34.87 6.73
CA ASN A 816 -1.99 -35.15 8.02
C ASN A 816 -2.38 -36.52 8.59
N LYS A 817 -3.59 -37.03 8.31
CA LYS A 817 -4.01 -38.39 8.70
C LYS A 817 -3.25 -39.49 7.95
N PHE A 818 -2.78 -39.22 6.72
CA PHE A 818 -1.97 -40.19 5.95
C PHE A 818 -0.48 -40.15 6.32
N GLY A 819 0.01 -39.06 6.93
CA GLY A 819 1.39 -38.93 7.44
C GLY A 819 1.65 -39.68 8.76
N SER A 820 0.61 -40.13 9.48
CA SER A 820 0.71 -40.78 10.79
C SER A 820 0.51 -42.31 10.76
N MET A 821 0.88 -43.00 9.67
CA MET A 821 0.97 -44.46 9.63
C MET A 821 2.41 -44.93 9.43
N SER A 822 3.17 -44.96 10.54
CA SER A 822 4.36 -45.80 10.74
C SER A 822 4.79 -45.75 12.22
N PRO A 823 4.44 -46.75 13.05
CA PRO A 823 5.19 -47.03 14.27
C PRO A 823 6.23 -48.09 13.94
N HIS A 824 7.45 -47.68 13.58
CA HIS A 824 8.61 -48.55 13.79
C HIS A 824 8.95 -48.49 15.28
N SER A 825 8.42 -49.47 16.01
CA SER A 825 8.94 -49.88 17.30
C SER A 825 10.33 -50.50 17.09
N GLU A 826 11.39 -49.77 17.40
CA GLU A 826 12.66 -50.37 17.81
C GLU A 826 12.87 -50.08 19.29
N ILE A 827 12.64 -51.13 20.06
CA ILE A 827 13.13 -51.32 21.42
C ILE A 827 14.64 -51.48 21.30
N VAL A 828 15.41 -50.61 21.95
CA VAL A 828 16.78 -50.95 22.39
C VAL A 828 16.99 -50.39 23.79
N GLU A 829 17.14 -51.31 24.72
CA GLU A 829 17.73 -51.13 26.06
C GLU A 829 19.20 -50.69 25.91
N ASP A 830 19.58 -49.60 26.58
CA ASP A 830 20.71 -49.49 27.52
C ASP A 830 20.84 -48.06 28.07
#